data_AF-A0A3M1TRN2-F1
#
_entry.id   AF-A0A3M1TRN2-F1
#
_cell.length_a   1.000
_cell.length_b   1.000
_cell.length_c   1.000
_cell.angle_alpha   90.00
_cell.angle_beta   90.00
_cell.angle_gamma   90.00
#
_symmetry.space_group_name_H-M   'P 1'
#
loop_
_entity.id
_entity.type
_entity.pdbx_description
1 polymer ?
#
loop_
_entity_poly.entity_id
_entity_poly.type
_entity_poly.pdbx_seq_one_letter_code
_entity_poly.pdbx_strand_id
1 'polypeptide(L)'
;MSDPKALDTLERRHRDEAKAEAARMPFDHPRPLNWRLPPDGHFEQSQAWLDRLYAGDRVPREKKPMVLDHLRCFGPWMVSVDEPPASVLDGMSQTATVAGGFSPDPVVRAYVEGDLSDGVLRSVDPAFDAHPAAQAFADLLRAQVPGLPTVSFAASGAEANEKPLSPCHAQARPEQRRVLAFEGGFHGRTLLALHATANPKKRGPYELAGYEARFAPFPAWSAPTWPGPEADDALLEAAAHGGLRALAEAHPVDPEQTWAEGGEPLLGLELRALVAVEEILEAGEVFACIVEPMQAEGGDRYATPRFFQTLRVLTRAYGVPLVFDEVQTGLGLGGPFAWHRSFHLRTPEGAPDGPDAVTFAKRAQLGVCLSRFEDPDPGSAQLASVARGLVHAQMVLDPAYAERAREVEAVARERLSALADRFPELVTHPRGRGFALAFDLPSPEHLSRYLAQRFWRGVVVFGAGQRTVRYRLTPAFGADDLERLFEAVEGSLAWLAEHPGEAPPAWQETLAPPPPAPRSPAVRRVGPEEADEVVQRMVALEAEIYEPARREDPEVLRAQVGLADAVLVVAEETPGDLSTLLGFALGVPLESVGDRPGPDRDPMLGKENTLYSVSITVAARAQGRGIGAALKRAQLAEAARLRHPDGRPRYTFCTGRNRVGHTGAMTRLNRRFGACALFVLEGQYGETEGRALYYRQPVRPVPLPTSERSGDGVGLDPAGELAMGVQRPLVRPPKSLRAEAEAGLLMGPVVDKITLCNYVTPAIVRAVEWVSALIPDLPHLYLTSGRDEVFDKALRVCRTHRPEAQVVLRLSGSYFGHVSAAARSASDPGLLTPGLRPFFEWPAVPHPATTTPEAFEGALCAAVE
;
A
#
# COMPACT_ATOMS: atom_id res chain seq x y z
N MET A 1 21.33 -29.77 -10.03
CA MET A 1 20.40 -29.71 -11.20
C MET A 1 19.09 -30.39 -10.82
N SER A 2 17.97 -29.69 -10.95
CA SER A 2 16.63 -30.18 -10.61
C SER A 2 16.21 -31.38 -11.47
N ASP A 3 15.52 -32.37 -10.90
CA ASP A 3 14.85 -33.44 -11.65
C ASP A 3 13.77 -32.82 -12.57
N PRO A 4 13.89 -32.93 -13.91
CA PRO A 4 12.90 -32.36 -14.84
C PRO A 4 11.47 -32.84 -14.57
N LYS A 5 11.29 -34.09 -14.11
CA LYS A 5 9.97 -34.63 -13.80
C LYS A 5 9.34 -33.95 -12.59
N ALA A 6 10.15 -33.49 -11.63
CA ALA A 6 9.70 -32.75 -10.47
C ALA A 6 9.22 -31.33 -10.87
N LEU A 7 9.95 -30.65 -11.76
CA LEU A 7 9.53 -29.35 -12.29
C LEU A 7 8.23 -29.44 -13.10
N ASP A 8 8.09 -30.44 -13.98
CA ASP A 8 6.86 -30.64 -14.74
C ASP A 8 5.65 -30.90 -13.82
N THR A 9 5.87 -31.64 -12.73
CA THR A 9 4.83 -31.93 -11.73
C THR A 9 4.45 -30.68 -10.95
N LEU A 10 5.44 -29.87 -10.56
CA LEU A 10 5.22 -28.58 -9.91
C LEU A 10 4.43 -27.63 -10.81
N GLU A 11 4.81 -27.53 -12.09
CA GLU A 11 4.13 -26.68 -13.05
C GLU A 11 2.66 -27.10 -13.26
N ARG A 12 2.38 -28.40 -13.41
CA ARG A 12 1.00 -28.89 -13.52
C ARG A 12 0.17 -28.52 -12.29
N ARG A 13 0.72 -28.75 -11.09
CA ARG A 13 0.05 -28.38 -9.83
C ARG A 13 -0.26 -26.88 -9.78
N HIS A 14 0.73 -26.03 -10.08
CA HIS A 14 0.54 -24.58 -10.08
C HIS A 14 -0.52 -24.13 -11.09
N ARG A 15 -0.59 -24.77 -12.26
CA ARG A 15 -1.60 -24.49 -13.27
C ARG A 15 -3.01 -24.87 -12.80
N ASP A 16 -3.16 -26.02 -12.16
CA ASP A 16 -4.44 -26.46 -11.60
C ASP A 16 -4.90 -25.55 -10.45
N GLU A 17 -3.98 -25.15 -9.57
CA GLU A 17 -4.23 -24.19 -8.50
C GLU A 17 -4.64 -22.81 -9.05
N ALA A 18 -3.91 -22.29 -10.04
CA ALA A 18 -4.22 -21.03 -10.71
C ALA A 18 -5.59 -21.08 -11.39
N LYS A 19 -5.95 -22.20 -12.03
CA LYS A 19 -7.28 -22.40 -12.62
C LYS A 19 -8.38 -22.40 -11.56
N ALA A 20 -8.16 -23.04 -10.42
CA ALA A 20 -9.10 -23.04 -9.31
C ALA A 20 -9.26 -21.64 -8.69
N GLU A 21 -8.16 -20.89 -8.56
CA GLU A 21 -8.15 -19.51 -8.07
C GLU A 21 -8.91 -18.58 -9.03
N ALA A 22 -8.69 -18.69 -10.34
CA ALA A 22 -9.39 -17.91 -11.35
C ALA A 22 -10.91 -18.19 -11.35
N ALA A 23 -11.34 -19.38 -10.95
CA ALA A 23 -12.77 -19.70 -10.86
C ALA A 23 -13.48 -19.07 -9.65
N ARG A 24 -12.73 -18.56 -8.65
CA ARG A 24 -13.32 -17.99 -7.42
C ARG A 24 -13.82 -16.56 -7.68
N MET A 25 -15.09 -16.43 -8.04
CA MET A 25 -15.73 -15.13 -8.23
C MET A 25 -16.34 -14.59 -6.94
N PRO A 26 -16.31 -13.27 -6.69
CA PRO A 26 -16.94 -12.68 -5.50
C PRO A 26 -18.45 -12.96 -5.41
N PHE A 27 -19.16 -13.21 -6.51
CA PHE A 27 -20.59 -13.57 -6.42
C PHE A 27 -20.83 -15.01 -5.95
N ASP A 28 -19.85 -15.92 -6.09
CA ASP A 28 -19.90 -17.26 -5.50
C ASP A 28 -19.31 -17.23 -4.08
N HIS A 29 -18.17 -16.55 -3.92
CA HIS A 29 -17.44 -16.36 -2.67
C HIS A 29 -17.46 -14.89 -2.22
N PRO A 30 -18.58 -14.39 -1.65
CA PRO A 30 -18.74 -12.98 -1.31
C PRO A 30 -17.71 -12.49 -0.31
N ARG A 31 -17.41 -11.19 -0.41
CA ARG A 31 -16.65 -10.46 0.59
C ARG A 31 -17.47 -10.41 1.88
N PRO A 32 -16.95 -10.94 3.01
CA PRO A 32 -17.67 -10.93 4.27
C PRO A 32 -17.91 -9.51 4.82
N LEU A 33 -17.02 -8.55 4.51
CA LEU A 33 -17.07 -7.12 4.91
C LEU A 33 -17.51 -6.89 6.36
N ASN A 34 -17.12 -7.79 7.24
CA ASN A 34 -17.40 -7.79 8.67
C ASN A 34 -16.33 -8.64 9.36
N TRP A 35 -16.17 -8.47 10.67
CA TRP A 35 -15.30 -9.34 11.44
C TRP A 35 -15.83 -10.78 11.36
N ARG A 36 -14.98 -11.68 10.90
CA ARG A 36 -15.23 -13.11 10.82
C ARG A 36 -13.93 -13.86 11.06
N LEU A 37 -14.01 -14.97 11.77
CA LEU A 37 -12.90 -15.90 11.94
C LEU A 37 -13.43 -17.32 11.76
N PRO A 38 -12.59 -18.30 11.42
CA PRO A 38 -13.01 -19.69 11.34
C PRO A 38 -13.61 -20.16 12.68
N PRO A 39 -14.77 -20.84 12.67
CA PRO A 39 -15.55 -21.17 13.88
C PRO A 39 -14.89 -22.23 14.76
N ASP A 40 -13.92 -22.96 14.24
CA ASP A 40 -13.07 -23.92 14.92
C ASP A 40 -11.66 -23.36 15.20
N GLY A 41 -11.39 -22.14 14.75
CA GLY A 41 -10.11 -21.46 14.91
C GLY A 41 -8.97 -22.07 14.11
N HIS A 42 -9.28 -22.91 13.11
CA HIS A 42 -8.31 -23.50 12.22
C HIS A 42 -8.31 -22.80 10.85
N PHE A 43 -7.14 -22.35 10.43
CA PHE A 43 -6.92 -21.76 9.11
C PHE A 43 -6.40 -22.85 8.17
N GLU A 44 -7.21 -23.87 7.89
CA GLU A 44 -6.76 -25.10 7.21
C GLU A 44 -6.09 -24.82 5.85
N GLN A 45 -6.72 -24.00 5.00
CA GLN A 45 -6.16 -23.67 3.68
C GLN A 45 -4.92 -22.79 3.82
N SER A 46 -4.97 -21.76 4.68
CA SER A 46 -3.79 -20.90 4.91
C SER A 46 -2.61 -21.71 5.47
N GLN A 47 -2.85 -22.63 6.41
CA GLN A 47 -1.81 -23.49 6.97
C GLN A 47 -1.16 -24.37 5.90
N ALA A 48 -1.96 -24.99 5.02
CA ALA A 48 -1.43 -25.80 3.91
C ALA A 48 -0.53 -24.98 2.97
N TRP A 49 -0.87 -23.71 2.70
CA TRP A 49 -0.03 -22.79 1.93
C TRP A 49 1.24 -22.38 2.68
N LEU A 50 1.14 -22.08 3.98
CA LEU A 50 2.28 -21.67 4.80
C LEU A 50 3.26 -22.82 5.04
N ASP A 51 2.78 -24.05 5.22
CA ASP A 51 3.63 -25.24 5.35
C ASP A 51 4.48 -25.46 4.10
N ARG A 52 3.90 -25.20 2.93
CA ARG A 52 4.63 -25.21 1.64
C ARG A 52 5.62 -24.06 1.53
N LEU A 53 5.21 -22.84 1.88
CA LEU A 53 6.08 -21.66 1.83
C LEU A 53 7.33 -21.86 2.71
N TYR A 54 7.15 -22.43 3.89
CA TYR A 54 8.20 -22.64 4.88
C TYR A 54 8.85 -24.02 4.80
N ALA A 55 8.57 -24.80 3.76
CA ALA A 55 9.21 -26.09 3.54
C ALA A 55 10.73 -25.91 3.41
N GLY A 56 11.49 -26.63 4.25
CA GLY A 56 12.95 -26.53 4.28
C GLY A 56 13.49 -25.23 4.86
N ASP A 57 12.67 -24.45 5.57
CA ASP A 57 13.04 -23.19 6.25
C ASP A 57 13.80 -22.19 5.35
N ARG A 58 13.43 -22.19 4.05
CA ARG A 58 14.09 -21.35 3.04
C ARG A 58 13.79 -19.87 3.18
N VAL A 59 12.59 -19.54 3.64
CA VAL A 59 12.16 -18.17 3.94
C VAL A 59 11.81 -18.07 5.42
N PRO A 60 12.06 -16.91 6.07
CA PRO A 60 11.73 -16.72 7.48
C PRO A 60 10.23 -16.92 7.75
N ARG A 61 9.91 -17.69 8.80
CA ARG A 61 8.53 -17.93 9.24
C ARG A 61 7.88 -16.67 9.81
N GLU A 62 6.75 -16.26 9.26
CA GLU A 62 5.93 -15.19 9.81
C GLU A 62 4.84 -15.72 10.75
N LYS A 63 4.55 -14.95 11.80
CA LYS A 63 3.58 -15.32 12.85
C LYS A 63 2.11 -15.07 12.46
N LYS A 64 1.84 -14.66 11.22
CA LYS A 64 0.50 -14.27 10.77
C LYS A 64 -0.19 -15.51 10.15
N PRO A 65 -1.36 -15.94 10.63
CA PRO A 65 -1.95 -17.22 10.22
C PRO A 65 -2.67 -17.16 8.87
N MET A 66 -2.92 -15.96 8.33
CA MET A 66 -3.73 -15.76 7.12
C MET A 66 -2.88 -15.72 5.86
N VAL A 67 -3.27 -16.52 4.87
CA VAL A 67 -2.93 -16.31 3.46
C VAL A 67 -4.09 -15.55 2.81
N LEU A 68 -3.78 -14.43 2.15
CA LEU A 68 -4.79 -13.48 1.67
C LEU A 68 -5.43 -13.90 0.35
N ASP A 69 -6.74 -13.69 0.25
CA ASP A 69 -7.51 -13.72 -0.98
C ASP A 69 -7.73 -12.29 -1.49
N HIS A 70 -6.89 -11.87 -2.45
CA HIS A 70 -6.91 -10.50 -2.99
C HIS A 70 -8.27 -10.10 -3.56
N LEU A 71 -8.99 -11.01 -4.21
CA LEU A 71 -10.28 -10.69 -4.84
C LEU A 71 -11.35 -10.35 -3.79
N ARG A 72 -11.17 -10.88 -2.58
CA ARG A 72 -12.10 -10.73 -1.46
C ARG A 72 -11.69 -9.64 -0.47
N CYS A 73 -10.41 -9.29 -0.40
CA CYS A 73 -9.96 -8.07 0.28
C CYS A 73 -10.63 -6.84 -0.34
N PHE A 74 -11.13 -5.93 0.49
CA PHE A 74 -11.78 -4.71 0.02
C PHE A 74 -11.89 -3.65 1.12
N GLY A 75 -11.58 -2.40 0.79
CA GLY A 75 -11.58 -1.31 1.75
C GLY A 75 -10.62 -1.60 2.90
N PRO A 76 -11.07 -1.53 4.17
CA PRO A 76 -10.23 -1.87 5.31
C PRO A 76 -10.19 -3.37 5.62
N TRP A 77 -10.86 -4.23 4.85
CA TRP A 77 -11.02 -5.65 5.19
C TRP A 77 -9.99 -6.55 4.51
N MET A 78 -9.21 -7.27 5.31
CA MET A 78 -8.34 -8.37 4.90
C MET A 78 -9.08 -9.69 5.00
N VAL A 79 -9.09 -10.46 3.92
CA VAL A 79 -9.83 -11.73 3.85
C VAL A 79 -8.87 -12.88 3.55
N SER A 80 -9.00 -14.00 4.26
CA SER A 80 -8.18 -15.19 4.02
C SER A 80 -8.76 -16.10 2.93
N VAL A 81 -7.91 -16.98 2.41
CA VAL A 81 -8.29 -18.02 1.43
C VAL A 81 -9.13 -19.15 2.02
N ASP A 82 -9.28 -19.21 3.35
CA ASP A 82 -9.97 -20.27 4.08
C ASP A 82 -11.49 -20.30 3.80
N GLU A 83 -12.12 -21.43 4.13
CA GLU A 83 -13.56 -21.61 4.05
C GLU A 83 -14.07 -22.29 5.34
N PRO A 84 -14.86 -21.59 6.18
CA PRO A 84 -15.24 -20.19 6.03
C PRO A 84 -14.05 -19.22 6.16
N PRO A 85 -14.06 -18.09 5.43
CA PRO A 85 -12.93 -17.15 5.44
C PRO A 85 -12.81 -16.41 6.77
N ALA A 86 -11.56 -16.14 7.16
CA ALA A 86 -11.27 -15.07 8.09
C ALA A 86 -11.43 -13.70 7.41
N SER A 87 -11.86 -12.71 8.17
CA SER A 87 -12.05 -11.33 7.75
C SER A 87 -11.78 -10.40 8.93
N VAL A 88 -10.74 -9.59 8.80
CA VAL A 88 -10.24 -8.69 9.86
C VAL A 88 -9.95 -7.31 9.29
N LEU A 89 -9.97 -6.28 10.12
CA LEU A 89 -9.61 -4.92 9.73
C LEU A 89 -8.09 -4.79 9.58
N ASP A 90 -7.63 -4.20 8.48
CA ASP A 90 -6.27 -3.72 8.30
C ASP A 90 -6.11 -2.35 8.97
N GLY A 91 -5.80 -2.36 10.25
CA GLY A 91 -5.44 -1.15 10.99
C GLY A 91 -4.10 -0.54 10.57
N MET A 92 -3.39 -1.13 9.60
CA MET A 92 -2.05 -0.72 9.18
C MET A 92 -1.95 -0.29 7.72
N SER A 93 -3.00 -0.42 6.92
CA SER A 93 -3.00 -0.15 5.46
C SER A 93 -1.75 -0.69 4.78
N GLN A 94 -1.38 -1.95 5.06
CA GLN A 94 -0.17 -2.59 4.56
C GLN A 94 1.12 -1.81 4.89
N THR A 95 1.23 -1.30 6.13
CA THR A 95 2.30 -0.39 6.57
C THR A 95 2.27 0.94 5.84
N ALA A 96 1.09 1.58 5.79
CA ALA A 96 0.82 2.83 5.07
C ALA A 96 1.08 2.75 3.56
N THR A 97 0.92 1.59 2.93
CA THR A 97 1.15 1.39 1.49
C THR A 97 -0.11 1.62 0.66
N VAL A 98 -1.30 1.22 1.15
CA VAL A 98 -2.56 1.32 0.39
C VAL A 98 -3.36 2.54 0.81
N ALA A 99 -3.14 3.67 0.13
CA ALA A 99 -3.74 4.95 0.52
C ALA A 99 -5.28 4.95 0.56
N GLY A 100 -5.94 4.16 -0.29
CA GLY A 100 -7.41 4.04 -0.38
C GLY A 100 -7.99 2.74 0.22
N GLY A 101 -7.17 1.93 0.90
CA GLY A 101 -7.54 0.56 1.28
C GLY A 101 -7.41 -0.43 0.11
N PHE A 102 -7.89 -1.66 0.31
CA PHE A 102 -7.87 -2.71 -0.70
C PHE A 102 -8.88 -2.46 -1.83
N SER A 103 -8.48 -2.75 -3.06
CA SER A 103 -9.25 -2.60 -4.30
C SER A 103 -9.96 -1.24 -4.39
N PRO A 104 -9.23 -0.12 -4.25
CA PRO A 104 -9.83 1.21 -4.26
C PRO A 104 -10.39 1.51 -5.66
N ASP A 105 -11.57 2.13 -5.71
CA ASP A 105 -12.34 2.32 -6.94
C ASP A 105 -11.53 2.94 -8.10
N PRO A 106 -10.74 4.01 -7.89
CA PRO A 106 -9.98 4.61 -8.99
C PRO A 106 -8.97 3.63 -9.60
N VAL A 107 -8.36 2.75 -8.80
CA VAL A 107 -7.36 1.79 -9.27
C VAL A 107 -8.02 0.60 -9.97
N VAL A 108 -9.15 0.11 -9.44
CA VAL A 108 -9.93 -0.94 -10.10
C VAL A 108 -10.47 -0.43 -11.45
N ARG A 109 -10.95 0.81 -11.51
CA ARG A 109 -11.36 1.46 -12.75
C ARG A 109 -10.20 1.55 -13.74
N ALA A 110 -9.05 2.06 -13.30
CA ALA A 110 -7.84 2.14 -14.11
C ALA A 110 -7.39 0.78 -14.67
N TYR A 111 -7.54 -0.32 -13.90
CA TYR A 111 -7.30 -1.67 -14.39
C TYR A 111 -8.29 -2.07 -15.48
N VAL A 112 -9.59 -1.93 -15.22
CA VAL A 112 -10.67 -2.39 -16.12
C VAL A 112 -10.72 -1.59 -17.43
N GLU A 113 -10.41 -0.31 -17.36
CA GLU A 113 -10.46 0.60 -18.51
C GLU A 113 -9.14 0.63 -19.31
N GLY A 114 -8.10 -0.02 -18.78
CA GLY A 114 -6.83 -0.23 -19.47
C GLY A 114 -5.76 0.82 -19.20
N ASP A 115 -5.95 1.73 -18.24
CA ASP A 115 -4.94 2.73 -17.86
C ASP A 115 -3.68 2.09 -17.25
N LEU A 116 -3.82 0.93 -16.59
CA LEU A 116 -2.71 0.14 -16.08
C LEU A 116 -2.08 -0.78 -17.16
N SER A 117 -2.75 -0.93 -18.31
CA SER A 117 -2.38 -1.60 -19.58
C SER A 117 -1.40 -2.78 -19.48
N ASP A 118 -0.58 -2.97 -20.52
CA ASP A 118 0.46 -3.99 -20.58
C ASP A 118 1.67 -3.66 -19.71
N GLY A 119 1.70 -2.53 -18.97
CA GLY A 119 2.75 -2.15 -18.01
C GLY A 119 3.10 -3.22 -16.96
N VAL A 120 2.20 -4.20 -16.78
CA VAL A 120 2.36 -5.39 -15.93
C VAL A 120 3.10 -6.52 -16.65
N LEU A 121 2.86 -6.69 -17.96
CA LEU A 121 3.40 -7.75 -18.81
C LEU A 121 4.66 -7.34 -19.56
N ARG A 122 4.74 -6.07 -19.93
CA ARG A 122 5.79 -5.39 -20.69
C ARG A 122 6.00 -4.05 -20.02
N SER A 123 7.23 -3.68 -19.73
CA SER A 123 7.51 -2.30 -19.37
C SER A 123 8.82 -1.87 -19.98
N VAL A 124 8.73 -0.77 -20.70
CA VAL A 124 9.89 0.05 -21.00
C VAL A 124 10.49 0.52 -19.68
N ASP A 125 11.77 0.86 -19.71
CA ASP A 125 12.42 1.40 -18.53
C ASP A 125 12.24 2.93 -18.55
N PRO A 126 11.43 3.51 -17.63
CA PRO A 126 11.18 4.95 -17.62
C PRO A 126 12.44 5.79 -17.31
N ALA A 127 13.55 5.16 -16.90
CA ALA A 127 14.84 5.82 -16.78
C ALA A 127 15.46 6.17 -18.15
N PHE A 128 15.14 5.41 -19.20
CA PHE A 128 15.73 5.56 -20.53
C PHE A 128 14.71 5.94 -21.61
N ASP A 129 13.46 5.49 -21.46
CA ASP A 129 12.38 5.69 -22.42
C ASP A 129 11.27 6.58 -21.82
N ALA A 130 10.89 7.63 -22.53
CA ALA A 130 9.78 8.48 -22.10
C ALA A 130 8.46 7.70 -22.12
N HIS A 131 7.75 7.67 -20.99
CA HIS A 131 6.44 7.05 -20.88
C HIS A 131 5.38 8.04 -20.33
N PRO A 132 4.18 8.15 -20.95
CA PRO A 132 3.16 9.13 -20.54
C PRO A 132 2.78 9.08 -19.04
N ALA A 133 2.61 7.88 -18.48
CA ALA A 133 2.28 7.74 -17.06
C ALA A 133 3.42 8.20 -16.13
N ALA A 134 4.68 7.97 -16.51
CA ALA A 134 5.84 8.42 -15.75
C ALA A 134 5.97 9.94 -15.79
N GLN A 135 5.79 10.54 -16.97
CA GLN A 135 5.78 11.98 -17.14
C GLN A 135 4.63 12.64 -16.35
N ALA A 136 3.40 12.14 -16.49
CA ALA A 136 2.25 12.65 -15.77
C ALA A 136 2.41 12.54 -14.25
N PHE A 137 3.02 11.46 -13.76
CA PHE A 137 3.30 11.34 -12.33
C PHE A 137 4.38 12.32 -11.87
N ALA A 138 5.48 12.43 -12.62
CA ALA A 138 6.53 13.41 -12.31
C ALA A 138 6.00 14.85 -12.32
N ASP A 139 5.16 15.22 -13.28
CA ASP A 139 4.57 16.56 -13.37
C ASP A 139 3.61 16.85 -12.21
N LEU A 140 2.77 15.88 -11.84
CA LEU A 140 1.93 15.99 -10.65
C LEU A 140 2.78 16.18 -9.39
N LEU A 141 3.85 15.39 -9.23
CA LEU A 141 4.76 15.47 -8.08
C LEU A 141 5.45 16.85 -8.00
N ARG A 142 5.97 17.38 -9.12
CA ARG A 142 6.55 18.74 -9.20
C ARG A 142 5.54 19.82 -8.82
N ALA A 143 4.28 19.68 -9.25
CA ALA A 143 3.23 20.62 -8.90
C ALA A 143 2.92 20.61 -7.39
N GLN A 144 3.03 19.45 -6.74
CA GLN A 144 2.78 19.31 -5.30
C GLN A 144 3.97 19.70 -4.41
N VAL A 145 5.19 19.67 -4.94
CA VAL A 145 6.42 20.04 -4.23
C VAL A 145 7.25 21.01 -5.10
N PRO A 146 6.80 22.28 -5.23
CA PRO A 146 7.49 23.26 -6.06
C PRO A 146 8.89 23.56 -5.50
N GLY A 147 9.84 23.85 -6.39
CA GLY A 147 11.25 24.14 -6.03
C GLY A 147 12.19 22.94 -6.12
N LEU A 148 11.66 21.73 -6.35
CA LEU A 148 12.43 20.51 -6.61
C LEU A 148 12.17 20.03 -8.07
N PRO A 149 13.00 20.43 -9.05
CA PRO A 149 12.73 20.16 -10.47
C PRO A 149 12.99 18.71 -10.89
N THR A 150 13.93 18.02 -10.23
CA THR A 150 14.32 16.65 -10.59
C THR A 150 13.39 15.68 -9.90
N VAL A 151 12.81 14.74 -10.66
CA VAL A 151 12.03 13.62 -10.13
C VAL A 151 12.68 12.34 -10.63
N SER A 152 13.01 11.44 -9.71
CA SER A 152 13.50 10.11 -10.04
C SER A 152 12.73 9.02 -9.31
N PHE A 153 12.68 7.85 -9.92
CA PHE A 153 12.00 6.68 -9.39
C PHE A 153 13.02 5.64 -8.90
N ALA A 154 12.57 4.82 -7.95
CA ALA A 154 13.32 3.72 -7.37
C ALA A 154 12.36 2.58 -6.98
N ALA A 155 12.89 1.41 -6.64
CA ALA A 155 12.04 0.26 -6.34
C ALA A 155 11.47 0.29 -4.91
N SER A 156 12.18 0.94 -3.97
CA SER A 156 11.84 0.95 -2.54
C SER A 156 12.03 2.32 -1.88
N GLY A 157 11.53 2.47 -0.65
CA GLY A 157 11.78 3.65 0.16
C GLY A 157 13.23 3.79 0.62
N ALA A 158 13.93 2.67 0.83
CA ALA A 158 15.34 2.69 1.20
C ALA A 158 16.20 3.22 0.04
N GLU A 159 15.93 2.72 -1.18
CA GLU A 159 16.56 3.25 -2.39
C GLU A 159 16.17 4.72 -2.65
N ALA A 160 14.90 5.10 -2.43
CA ALA A 160 14.47 6.49 -2.55
C ALA A 160 15.20 7.43 -1.59
N ASN A 161 15.52 6.97 -0.38
CA ASN A 161 16.32 7.71 0.60
C ASN A 161 17.80 7.82 0.23
N GLU A 162 18.37 6.87 -0.52
CA GLU A 162 19.75 6.95 -0.99
C GLU A 162 19.91 7.74 -2.30
N LYS A 163 18.86 7.82 -3.12
CA LYS A 163 18.83 8.62 -4.36
C LYS A 163 19.36 10.06 -4.18
N PRO A 164 18.87 10.88 -3.22
CA PRO A 164 19.37 12.23 -3.05
C PRO A 164 20.78 12.28 -2.43
N LEU A 165 21.18 11.24 -1.68
CA LEU A 165 22.49 11.20 -1.02
C LEU A 165 23.65 11.06 -2.02
N SER A 166 23.41 10.43 -3.18
CA SER A 166 24.41 10.26 -4.23
C SER A 166 24.95 11.60 -4.77
N PRO A 167 24.12 12.52 -5.33
CA PRO A 167 24.60 13.81 -5.78
C PRO A 167 25.08 14.73 -4.64
N CYS A 168 24.54 14.61 -3.42
CA CYS A 168 25.07 15.31 -2.25
C CYS A 168 26.53 14.91 -1.97
N HIS A 169 26.80 13.60 -1.93
CA HIS A 169 28.15 13.06 -1.71
C HIS A 169 29.10 13.41 -2.86
N ALA A 170 28.63 13.40 -4.11
CA ALA A 170 29.46 13.76 -5.26
C ALA A 170 30.08 15.17 -5.10
N GLN A 171 29.33 16.10 -4.52
CA GLN A 171 29.75 17.49 -4.26
C GLN A 171 30.48 17.67 -2.91
N ALA A 172 30.51 16.64 -2.06
CA ALA A 172 31.07 16.72 -0.72
C ALA A 172 32.61 16.71 -0.73
N ARG A 173 33.20 17.36 0.27
CA ARG A 173 34.65 17.32 0.52
C ARG A 173 35.08 15.92 0.98
N PRO A 174 36.36 15.51 0.79
CA PRO A 174 36.82 14.17 1.13
C PRO A 174 36.58 13.74 2.59
N GLU A 175 36.57 14.68 3.53
CA GLU A 175 36.29 14.47 4.95
C GLU A 175 34.79 14.28 5.27
N GLN A 176 33.89 14.72 4.37
CA GLN A 176 32.44 14.69 4.55
C GLN A 176 31.87 13.32 4.15
N ARG A 177 32.08 12.31 5.01
CA ARG A 177 31.72 10.91 4.74
C ARG A 177 30.48 10.43 5.49
N ARG A 178 29.86 11.29 6.31
CA ARG A 178 28.79 10.90 7.24
C ARG A 178 27.46 11.57 6.91
N VAL A 179 26.38 10.85 7.19
CA VAL A 179 25.01 11.40 7.20
C VAL A 179 24.67 11.80 8.63
N LEU A 180 24.06 12.98 8.81
CA LEU A 180 23.38 13.35 10.04
C LEU A 180 21.93 12.84 9.98
N ALA A 181 21.51 12.08 10.98
CA ALA A 181 20.15 11.61 11.19
C ALA A 181 19.73 11.82 12.64
N PHE A 182 18.53 11.36 13.02
CA PHE A 182 17.96 11.61 14.35
C PHE A 182 17.66 10.33 15.11
N GLU A 183 17.87 10.34 16.42
CA GLU A 183 17.52 9.24 17.32
C GLU A 183 16.04 8.86 17.17
N GLY A 184 15.77 7.56 17.04
CA GLY A 184 14.42 7.02 16.76
C GLY A 184 14.05 6.96 15.27
N GLY A 185 14.84 7.57 14.38
CA GLY A 185 14.57 7.60 12.94
C GLY A 185 14.71 6.24 12.24
N PHE A 186 13.99 6.05 11.14
CA PHE A 186 14.07 4.86 10.28
C PHE A 186 14.02 5.24 8.80
N HIS A 187 15.16 5.10 8.12
CA HIS A 187 15.32 5.51 6.72
C HIS A 187 15.46 4.33 5.74
N GLY A 188 15.52 3.10 6.23
CA GLY A 188 15.51 1.93 5.36
C GLY A 188 16.51 0.86 5.75
N ARG A 189 16.82 -0.01 4.79
CA ARG A 189 17.59 -1.24 5.01
C ARG A 189 18.59 -1.58 3.90
N THR A 190 18.76 -0.72 2.89
CA THR A 190 20.01 -0.64 2.11
C THR A 190 21.09 -0.02 2.98
N LEU A 191 22.38 -0.23 2.69
CA LEU A 191 23.46 -0.09 3.67
C LEU A 191 23.60 1.34 4.20
N LEU A 192 23.55 2.36 3.34
CA LEU A 192 23.67 3.76 3.77
C LEU A 192 22.38 4.24 4.46
N ALA A 193 21.21 3.89 3.94
CA ALA A 193 19.93 4.15 4.62
C ALA A 193 19.82 3.43 5.98
N LEU A 194 20.47 2.27 6.12
CA LEU A 194 20.56 1.51 7.35
C LEU A 194 21.53 2.15 8.33
N HIS A 195 22.67 2.69 7.86
CA HIS A 195 23.56 3.50 8.69
C HIS A 195 22.82 4.71 9.27
N ALA A 196 21.97 5.37 8.48
CA ALA A 196 21.12 6.47 8.95
C ALA A 196 19.94 6.02 9.83
N THR A 197 19.61 4.73 9.92
CA THR A 197 18.51 4.23 10.76
C THR A 197 18.97 4.07 12.21
N ALA A 198 18.37 4.82 13.14
CA ALA A 198 18.91 5.00 14.49
C ALA A 198 19.03 3.73 15.35
N ASN A 199 18.19 2.72 15.12
CA ASN A 199 18.12 1.53 15.97
C ASN A 199 19.42 0.70 15.91
N PRO A 200 20.24 0.66 16.99
CA PRO A 200 21.54 0.00 16.98
C PRO A 200 21.45 -1.50 16.69
N LYS A 201 20.38 -2.18 17.12
CA LYS A 201 20.16 -3.61 16.83
C LYS A 201 20.00 -3.90 15.34
N LYS A 202 19.51 -2.91 14.57
CA LYS A 202 19.34 -3.02 13.11
C LYS A 202 20.63 -2.62 12.38
N ARG A 203 21.25 -1.50 12.76
CA ARG A 203 22.39 -0.92 12.04
C ARG A 203 23.75 -1.49 12.45
N GLY A 204 23.98 -1.70 13.76
CA GLY A 204 25.30 -1.96 14.35
C GLY A 204 26.07 -3.12 13.71
N PRO A 205 25.43 -4.29 13.43
CA PRO A 205 26.10 -5.39 12.75
C PRO A 205 26.62 -5.08 11.34
N TYR A 206 26.20 -3.96 10.74
CA TYR A 206 26.44 -3.60 9.34
C TYR A 206 27.14 -2.24 9.18
N GLU A 207 27.56 -1.59 10.27
CA GLU A 207 28.25 -0.28 10.22
C GLU A 207 29.66 -0.41 9.65
N LEU A 208 30.02 0.43 8.68
CA LEU A 208 31.36 0.43 8.11
C LEU A 208 32.20 1.50 8.78
N ALA A 209 33.39 1.11 9.26
CA ALA A 209 34.30 2.02 9.94
C ALA A 209 34.59 3.25 9.07
N GLY A 210 34.38 4.44 9.62
CA GLY A 210 34.58 5.71 8.92
C GLY A 210 33.38 6.21 8.10
N TYR A 211 32.31 5.43 7.98
CA TYR A 211 31.08 5.78 7.25
C TYR A 211 29.84 5.82 8.16
N GLU A 212 30.03 5.73 9.48
CA GLU A 212 28.93 5.71 10.43
C GLU A 212 28.17 7.05 10.40
N ALA A 213 26.83 6.96 10.46
CA ALA A 213 25.99 8.14 10.61
C ALA A 213 26.19 8.80 11.99
N ARG A 214 25.90 10.09 12.08
CA ARG A 214 25.80 10.85 13.33
C ARG A 214 24.33 11.02 13.70
N PHE A 215 24.02 10.95 14.99
CA PHE A 215 22.64 11.03 15.48
C PHE A 215 22.47 12.19 16.46
N ALA A 216 21.55 13.10 16.15
CA ALA A 216 21.07 14.10 17.11
C ALA A 216 19.78 13.62 17.81
N PRO A 217 19.47 14.10 19.03
CA PRO A 217 18.20 13.84 19.67
C PRO A 217 17.02 14.38 18.85
N PHE A 218 15.86 13.73 18.94
CA PHE A 218 14.62 14.21 18.31
C PHE A 218 13.66 14.81 19.36
N PRO A 219 13.18 16.06 19.21
CA PRO A 219 12.33 16.70 20.21
C PRO A 219 10.87 16.26 20.05
N ALA A 220 10.47 15.22 20.78
CA ALA A 220 9.13 14.64 20.59
C ALA A 220 8.04 15.47 21.28
N TRP A 221 7.08 15.92 20.48
CA TRP A 221 5.91 16.66 20.93
C TRP A 221 4.78 15.69 21.31
N SER A 222 4.41 15.65 22.60
CA SER A 222 3.44 14.67 23.11
C SER A 222 1.98 15.01 22.83
N ALA A 223 1.65 16.29 22.57
CA ALA A 223 0.30 16.76 22.30
C ALA A 223 0.25 17.67 21.05
N PRO A 224 0.49 17.13 19.85
CA PRO A 224 0.62 17.94 18.65
C PRO A 224 -0.70 18.64 18.24
N THR A 225 -0.61 19.96 18.09
CA THR A 225 -1.64 20.85 17.54
C THR A 225 -1.20 21.42 16.17
N TRP A 226 -2.15 21.75 15.30
CA TRP A 226 -1.84 22.21 13.94
C TRP A 226 -2.70 23.44 13.57
N PRO A 227 -2.10 24.54 13.08
CA PRO A 227 -0.66 24.76 12.92
C PRO A 227 0.09 24.76 14.27
N GLY A 228 1.33 24.29 14.28
CA GLY A 228 2.19 24.25 15.47
C GLY A 228 2.98 25.54 15.66
N PRO A 229 3.79 25.67 16.73
CA PRO A 229 4.60 26.86 16.96
C PRO A 229 5.66 27.02 15.86
N GLU A 230 5.89 28.27 15.43
CA GLU A 230 6.93 28.68 14.48
C GLU A 230 8.11 29.34 15.21
N ALA A 231 9.27 29.39 14.55
CA ALA A 231 10.46 30.07 15.04
C ALA A 231 10.31 31.59 14.94
N ASP A 232 10.76 32.28 15.99
CA ASP A 232 10.93 33.73 15.98
C ASP A 232 12.29 34.13 15.38
N ASP A 233 12.44 35.42 15.10
CA ASP A 233 13.65 35.95 14.45
C ASP A 233 14.89 35.73 15.32
N ALA A 234 14.77 35.79 16.66
CA ALA A 234 15.89 35.58 17.57
C ALA A 234 16.45 34.16 17.48
N LEU A 235 15.58 33.15 17.41
CA LEU A 235 15.97 31.76 17.25
C LEU A 235 16.59 31.50 15.87
N LEU A 236 16.04 32.11 14.81
CA LEU A 236 16.59 31.97 13.46
C LEU A 236 17.98 32.62 13.35
N GLU A 237 18.15 33.82 13.93
CA GLU A 237 19.45 34.51 14.00
C GLU A 237 20.49 33.68 14.77
N ALA A 238 20.10 33.10 15.91
CA ALA A 238 20.97 32.24 16.70
C ALA A 238 21.40 30.99 15.92
N ALA A 239 20.55 30.43 15.06
CA ALA A 239 20.92 29.30 14.21
C ALA A 239 21.76 29.70 12.99
N ALA A 240 21.61 30.91 12.48
CA ALA A 240 22.37 31.42 11.33
C ALA A 240 23.79 31.84 11.71
N HIS A 241 23.94 32.45 12.88
CA HIS A 241 25.16 33.17 13.29
C HIS A 241 25.78 32.65 14.60
N GLY A 242 25.25 31.55 15.13
CA GLY A 242 25.63 31.00 16.44
C GLY A 242 24.86 31.67 17.58
N GLY A 243 24.73 30.94 18.70
CA GLY A 243 23.99 31.39 19.89
C GLY A 243 22.98 30.38 20.43
N LEU A 244 22.76 29.28 19.71
CA LEU A 244 21.86 28.20 20.15
C LEU A 244 22.25 27.63 21.52
N ARG A 245 23.55 27.49 21.81
CA ARG A 245 24.04 27.02 23.13
C ARG A 245 23.62 27.96 24.27
N ALA A 246 23.75 29.27 24.08
CA ALA A 246 23.35 30.26 25.09
C ALA A 246 21.82 30.25 25.31
N LEU A 247 21.03 30.06 24.25
CA LEU A 247 19.59 29.86 24.37
C LEU A 247 19.28 28.55 25.11
N ALA A 248 19.93 27.45 24.78
CA ALA A 248 19.72 26.16 25.47
C ALA A 248 20.04 26.25 26.98
N GLU A 249 21.09 26.99 27.36
CA GLU A 249 21.44 27.24 28.77
C GLU A 249 20.35 28.02 29.53
N ALA A 250 19.64 28.91 28.84
CA ALA A 250 18.51 29.65 29.41
C ALA A 250 17.23 28.80 29.53
N HIS A 251 17.13 27.70 28.77
CA HIS A 251 15.97 26.80 28.72
C HIS A 251 16.37 25.35 29.07
N PRO A 252 16.86 25.08 30.29
CA PRO A 252 17.36 23.76 30.66
C PRO A 252 16.25 22.71 30.66
N VAL A 253 16.59 21.52 30.18
CA VAL A 253 15.73 20.33 30.20
C VAL A 253 16.50 19.15 30.77
N ASP A 254 15.78 18.22 31.40
CA ASP A 254 16.37 16.98 31.85
C ASP A 254 16.96 16.22 30.64
N PRO A 255 18.24 15.82 30.67
CA PRO A 255 18.87 15.04 29.60
C PRO A 255 18.10 13.78 29.22
N GLU A 256 17.41 13.13 30.17
CA GLU A 256 16.62 11.92 29.94
C GLU A 256 15.21 12.22 29.40
N GLN A 257 14.76 13.48 29.47
CA GLN A 257 13.46 13.87 28.94
C GLN A 257 13.49 13.81 27.41
N THR A 258 12.53 13.08 26.84
CA THR A 258 12.41 12.88 25.38
C THR A 258 11.10 13.39 24.81
N TRP A 259 10.13 13.73 25.68
CA TRP A 259 8.80 14.21 25.33
C TRP A 259 8.43 15.48 26.12
N ALA A 260 7.66 16.37 25.49
CA ALA A 260 7.03 17.51 26.16
C ALA A 260 5.70 17.89 25.47
N GLU A 261 4.74 18.38 26.24
CA GLU A 261 3.40 18.77 25.73
C GLU A 261 3.41 20.08 24.94
N GLY A 262 4.29 21.02 25.26
CA GLY A 262 4.34 22.33 24.63
C GLY A 262 5.08 23.36 25.48
N GLY A 263 5.07 24.62 25.03
CA GLY A 263 5.63 25.75 25.78
C GLY A 263 7.14 25.66 26.01
N GLU A 264 7.57 26.13 27.18
CA GLU A 264 8.97 26.21 27.61
C GLU A 264 9.70 24.85 27.63
N PRO A 265 9.15 23.76 28.21
CA PRO A 265 9.82 22.46 28.18
C PRO A 265 10.05 21.93 26.77
N LEU A 266 9.10 22.14 25.84
CA LEU A 266 9.27 21.72 24.45
C LEU A 266 10.34 22.54 23.74
N LEU A 267 10.38 23.86 23.97
CA LEU A 267 11.44 24.73 23.44
C LEU A 267 12.83 24.27 23.91
N GLY A 268 12.98 23.94 25.19
CA GLY A 268 14.25 23.43 25.71
C GLY A 268 14.68 22.10 25.08
N LEU A 269 13.74 21.17 24.82
CA LEU A 269 14.05 19.93 24.09
C LEU A 269 14.50 20.18 22.66
N GLU A 270 13.85 21.13 21.98
CA GLU A 270 14.20 21.53 20.61
C GLU A 270 15.57 22.20 20.56
N LEU A 271 15.86 23.12 21.49
CA LEU A 271 17.17 23.76 21.61
C LEU A 271 18.28 22.74 21.88
N ARG A 272 18.06 21.79 22.79
CA ARG A 272 19.02 20.69 23.04
C ARG A 272 19.30 19.88 21.78
N ALA A 273 18.26 19.54 21.02
CA ALA A 273 18.41 18.82 19.76
C ALA A 273 19.19 19.66 18.72
N LEU A 274 18.88 20.95 18.59
CA LEU A 274 19.51 21.86 17.64
C LEU A 274 20.98 22.15 17.99
N VAL A 275 21.32 22.28 19.27
CA VAL A 275 22.73 22.38 19.73
C VAL A 275 23.51 21.12 19.36
N ALA A 276 22.95 19.94 19.59
CA ALA A 276 23.59 18.69 19.18
C ALA A 276 23.77 18.60 17.65
N VAL A 277 22.81 19.13 16.87
CA VAL A 277 22.97 19.25 15.41
C VAL A 277 24.12 20.20 15.07
N GLU A 278 24.17 21.38 15.69
CA GLU A 278 25.24 22.37 15.46
C GLU A 278 26.62 21.77 15.74
N GLU A 279 26.80 21.10 16.89
CA GLU A 279 28.05 20.43 17.27
C GLU A 279 28.46 19.33 16.27
N ILE A 280 27.50 18.56 15.75
CA ILE A 280 27.77 17.55 14.72
C ILE A 280 28.20 18.19 13.39
N LEU A 281 27.59 19.32 13.02
CA LEU A 281 27.91 20.04 11.78
C LEU A 281 29.27 20.74 11.86
N GLU A 282 29.62 21.31 13.03
CA GLU A 282 30.92 21.93 13.31
C GLU A 282 32.11 20.98 13.10
N ALA A 283 31.92 19.68 13.35
CA ALA A 283 32.95 18.67 13.11
C ALA A 283 33.33 18.54 11.61
N GLY A 284 32.50 19.03 10.69
CA GLY A 284 32.83 19.09 9.26
C GLY A 284 32.82 17.76 8.52
N GLU A 285 32.32 16.68 9.13
CA GLU A 285 32.29 15.32 8.57
C GLU A 285 30.96 14.98 7.85
N VAL A 286 29.97 15.87 7.89
CA VAL A 286 28.61 15.61 7.39
C VAL A 286 28.45 16.11 5.95
N PHE A 287 27.90 15.27 5.07
CA PHE A 287 27.55 15.66 3.69
C PHE A 287 26.05 15.83 3.44
N ALA A 288 25.19 15.34 4.33
CA ALA A 288 23.73 15.49 4.24
C ALA A 288 23.07 15.29 5.61
N CYS A 289 21.97 15.99 5.84
CA CYS A 289 21.06 15.79 6.97
C CYS A 289 19.76 15.15 6.45
N ILE A 290 19.32 14.05 7.06
CA ILE A 290 18.05 13.37 6.73
C ILE A 290 17.13 13.32 7.94
N VAL A 291 15.86 13.64 7.76
CA VAL A 291 14.87 13.71 8.84
C VAL A 291 13.46 13.35 8.38
N GLU A 292 12.69 12.68 9.23
CA GLU A 292 11.26 12.42 9.02
C GLU A 292 10.42 13.60 9.56
N PRO A 293 9.33 14.05 8.90
CA PRO A 293 8.36 15.00 9.49
C PRO A 293 7.74 14.49 10.80
N MET A 294 7.51 13.17 10.84
CA MET A 294 7.06 12.41 12.01
C MET A 294 7.80 11.08 11.97
N GLN A 295 8.53 10.75 13.03
CA GLN A 295 9.22 9.46 13.15
C GLN A 295 8.20 8.34 13.36
N ALA A 296 7.88 7.64 12.27
CA ALA A 296 6.78 6.68 12.28
C ALA A 296 7.17 5.35 12.94
N GLU A 297 8.36 4.82 12.63
CA GLU A 297 8.87 3.61 13.29
C GLU A 297 9.41 3.92 14.70
N GLY A 298 9.80 5.17 14.95
CA GLY A 298 10.35 5.64 16.23
C GLY A 298 9.35 5.74 17.36
N GLY A 299 8.05 5.53 17.10
CA GLY A 299 6.97 5.63 18.09
C GLY A 299 6.00 6.79 17.82
N ASP A 300 5.74 7.10 16.54
CA ASP A 300 4.88 8.21 16.11
C ASP A 300 5.27 9.55 16.78
N ARG A 301 6.56 9.90 16.71
CA ARG A 301 7.09 11.13 17.33
C ARG A 301 6.98 12.30 16.36
N TYR A 302 6.39 13.40 16.80
CA TYR A 302 6.22 14.63 16.02
C TYR A 302 7.18 15.71 16.53
N ALA A 303 7.65 16.59 15.64
CA ALA A 303 8.33 17.83 16.00
C ALA A 303 7.55 19.02 15.45
N THR A 304 7.90 20.23 15.90
CA THR A 304 7.17 21.46 15.56
C THR A 304 7.69 22.10 14.27
N PRO A 305 6.89 22.96 13.61
CA PRO A 305 7.38 23.87 12.56
C PRO A 305 8.63 24.66 13.00
N ARG A 306 8.65 25.19 14.23
CA ARG A 306 9.78 25.90 14.84
C ARG A 306 11.07 25.10 14.74
N PHE A 307 11.07 23.86 15.20
CA PHE A 307 12.25 22.99 15.11
C PHE A 307 12.74 22.82 13.67
N PHE A 308 11.84 22.54 12.72
CA PHE A 308 12.22 22.31 11.33
C PHE A 308 12.68 23.59 10.61
N GLN A 309 12.11 24.76 10.93
CA GLN A 309 12.57 26.06 10.43
C GLN A 309 14.00 26.34 10.91
N THR A 310 14.27 26.17 12.20
CA THR A 310 15.60 26.40 12.76
C THR A 310 16.61 25.38 12.26
N LEU A 311 16.23 24.09 12.14
CA LEU A 311 17.06 23.07 11.51
C LEU A 311 17.42 23.44 10.07
N ARG A 312 16.46 24.00 9.31
CA ARG A 312 16.73 24.43 7.94
C ARG A 312 17.77 25.54 7.89
N VAL A 313 17.59 26.59 8.68
CA VAL A 313 18.56 27.70 8.76
C VAL A 313 19.94 27.19 9.12
N LEU A 314 20.04 26.31 10.12
CA LEU A 314 21.29 25.71 10.55
C LEU A 314 21.94 24.90 9.42
N THR A 315 21.19 24.05 8.72
CA THR A 315 21.74 23.27 7.59
C THR A 315 22.24 24.17 6.46
N ARG A 316 21.58 25.31 6.19
CA ARG A 316 22.03 26.30 5.21
C ARG A 316 23.32 27.00 5.65
N ALA A 317 23.41 27.42 6.91
CA ALA A 317 24.60 28.09 7.46
C ALA A 317 25.87 27.23 7.33
N TYR A 318 25.74 25.91 7.49
CA TYR A 318 26.85 24.96 7.33
C TYR A 318 27.00 24.37 5.91
N GLY A 319 26.17 24.79 4.95
CA GLY A 319 26.21 24.29 3.58
C GLY A 319 25.89 22.80 3.45
N VAL A 320 25.08 22.25 4.35
CA VAL A 320 24.69 20.83 4.35
C VAL A 320 23.29 20.66 3.77
N PRO A 321 23.09 19.83 2.72
CA PRO A 321 21.77 19.53 2.17
C PRO A 321 20.82 18.91 3.20
N LEU A 322 19.55 19.33 3.19
CA LEU A 322 18.48 18.79 4.03
C LEU A 322 17.53 17.92 3.20
N VAL A 323 17.38 16.66 3.61
CA VAL A 323 16.51 15.65 3.00
C VAL A 323 15.35 15.35 3.94
N PHE A 324 14.12 15.52 3.46
CA PHE A 324 12.93 15.04 4.18
C PHE A 324 12.56 13.63 3.72
N ASP A 325 12.64 12.69 4.65
CA ASP A 325 12.10 11.34 4.49
C ASP A 325 10.59 11.36 4.73
N GLU A 326 9.83 11.41 3.64
CA GLU A 326 8.37 11.34 3.67
C GLU A 326 7.86 9.98 3.17
N VAL A 327 8.68 8.93 3.26
CA VAL A 327 8.30 7.57 2.82
C VAL A 327 7.00 7.11 3.46
N GLN A 328 6.75 7.45 4.74
CA GLN A 328 5.53 7.08 5.45
C GLN A 328 4.51 8.20 5.59
N THR A 329 4.93 9.44 5.80
CA THR A 329 4.04 10.59 6.04
C THR A 329 3.41 11.12 4.75
N GLY A 330 4.18 11.12 3.66
CA GLY A 330 3.81 11.70 2.39
C GLY A 330 2.59 11.03 1.75
N LEU A 331 2.06 11.70 0.72
CA LEU A 331 0.82 11.35 0.04
C LEU A 331 -0.36 11.23 1.03
N GLY A 332 -0.50 12.24 1.89
CA GLY A 332 -1.72 12.47 2.66
C GLY A 332 -2.05 11.39 3.69
N LEU A 333 -1.04 10.85 4.40
CA LEU A 333 -1.31 9.96 5.54
C LEU A 333 -2.11 10.70 6.64
N GLY A 334 -1.75 11.94 6.95
CA GLY A 334 -2.36 12.70 8.05
C GLY A 334 -2.21 14.22 7.93
N GLY A 335 -1.50 14.69 6.91
CA GLY A 335 -1.23 16.10 6.64
C GLY A 335 -1.46 16.40 5.16
N PRO A 336 -0.87 17.49 4.63
CA PRO A 336 -0.92 17.77 3.20
C PRO A 336 -0.25 16.67 2.37
N PHE A 337 -0.28 16.80 1.04
CA PHE A 337 0.37 15.86 0.13
C PHE A 337 1.85 15.60 0.51
N ALA A 338 2.59 16.65 0.86
CA ALA A 338 3.94 16.59 1.42
C ALA A 338 3.98 17.40 2.72
N TRP A 339 4.24 16.74 3.84
CA TRP A 339 4.12 17.29 5.19
C TRP A 339 5.11 18.41 5.48
N HIS A 340 6.32 18.38 4.90
CA HIS A 340 7.30 19.43 5.14
C HIS A 340 6.77 20.82 4.75
N ARG A 341 5.78 20.89 3.85
CA ARG A 341 5.12 22.15 3.46
C ARG A 341 4.37 22.83 4.59
N SER A 342 3.94 22.07 5.61
CA SER A 342 3.32 22.61 6.83
C SER A 342 4.32 23.21 7.81
N PHE A 343 5.63 23.11 7.54
CA PHE A 343 6.66 23.66 8.42
C PHE A 343 7.15 25.04 7.98
N HIS A 344 6.71 25.53 6.81
CA HIS A 344 7.01 26.90 6.34
C HIS A 344 8.51 27.25 6.47
N LEU A 345 9.37 26.39 5.93
CA LEU A 345 10.83 26.51 6.04
C LEU A 345 11.33 27.87 5.53
N ARG A 346 12.42 28.36 6.12
CA ARG A 346 12.99 29.68 5.83
C ARG A 346 14.50 29.62 5.58
N THR A 347 15.02 30.58 4.82
CA THR A 347 16.47 30.85 4.71
C THR A 347 16.97 31.56 5.97
N PRO A 348 18.30 31.65 6.18
CA PRO A 348 18.88 32.45 7.27
C PRO A 348 18.38 33.91 7.28
N GLU A 349 18.09 34.49 6.11
CA GLU A 349 17.57 35.85 5.95
C GLU A 349 16.05 35.94 6.14
N GLY A 350 15.38 34.85 6.54
CA GLY A 350 13.95 34.79 6.80
C GLY A 350 13.05 34.62 5.57
N ALA A 351 13.60 34.45 4.36
CA ALA A 351 12.82 34.25 3.14
C ALA A 351 12.25 32.81 3.05
N PRO A 352 11.12 32.57 2.35
CA PRO A 352 10.61 31.21 2.14
C PRO A 352 11.65 30.29 1.47
N ASP A 353 11.87 29.10 2.02
CA ASP A 353 12.78 28.07 1.50
C ASP A 353 12.08 26.71 1.41
N GLY A 354 12.79 25.70 0.92
CA GLY A 354 12.40 24.31 0.95
C GLY A 354 13.57 23.39 1.28
N PRO A 355 13.31 22.09 1.42
CA PRO A 355 14.38 21.11 1.54
C PRO A 355 15.18 21.01 0.23
N ASP A 356 16.32 20.35 0.27
CA ASP A 356 17.11 20.06 -0.93
C ASP A 356 16.64 18.78 -1.63
N ALA A 357 15.99 17.87 -0.88
CA ALA A 357 15.27 16.74 -1.44
C ALA A 357 14.11 16.27 -0.54
N VAL A 358 13.14 15.60 -1.15
CA VAL A 358 12.02 14.92 -0.49
C VAL A 358 11.87 13.53 -1.08
N THR A 359 11.61 12.53 -0.25
CA THR A 359 11.45 11.15 -0.70
C THR A 359 10.07 10.62 -0.35
N PHE A 360 9.48 9.84 -1.27
CA PHE A 360 8.23 9.13 -1.04
C PHE A 360 8.40 7.66 -1.36
N ALA A 361 7.65 6.80 -0.66
CA ALA A 361 7.41 5.43 -1.11
C ALA A 361 6.05 4.98 -0.59
N LYS A 362 5.89 3.70 -0.22
CA LYS A 362 4.66 3.16 0.37
C LYS A 362 3.40 3.60 -0.42
N ARG A 363 2.67 4.62 0.03
CA ARG A 363 1.51 5.25 -0.65
C ARG A 363 1.78 5.64 -2.11
N ALA A 364 3.01 6.05 -2.43
CA ALA A 364 3.46 6.37 -3.78
C ALA A 364 3.54 5.16 -4.71
N GLN A 365 3.39 3.93 -4.19
CA GLN A 365 3.43 2.66 -4.92
C GLN A 365 4.81 2.21 -5.43
N LEU A 366 5.81 3.09 -5.40
CA LEU A 366 7.23 2.84 -5.65
C LEU A 366 8.08 3.88 -4.91
N GLY A 367 9.41 3.75 -4.93
CA GLY A 367 10.30 4.80 -4.43
C GLY A 367 10.30 6.02 -5.37
N VAL A 368 10.25 7.22 -4.79
CA VAL A 368 10.27 8.50 -5.51
C VAL A 368 11.22 9.43 -4.77
N CYS A 369 12.09 10.12 -5.51
CA CYS A 369 12.88 11.22 -4.99
C CYS A 369 12.57 12.47 -5.81
N LEU A 370 12.26 13.57 -5.13
CA LEU A 370 12.33 14.91 -5.71
C LEU A 370 13.55 15.62 -5.17
N SER A 371 14.32 16.28 -6.03
CA SER A 371 15.56 16.94 -5.61
C SER A 371 15.83 18.24 -6.38
N ARG A 372 16.59 19.13 -5.72
CA ARG A 372 17.25 20.27 -6.36
C ARG A 372 18.44 19.85 -7.23
N PHE A 373 19.02 18.70 -6.94
CA PHE A 373 20.15 18.16 -7.67
C PHE A 373 19.68 17.37 -8.89
N GLU A 374 20.47 17.38 -9.96
CA GLU A 374 20.25 16.47 -11.08
C GLU A 374 20.51 15.02 -10.64
N ASP A 375 19.78 14.08 -11.23
CA ASP A 375 20.02 12.65 -11.04
C ASP A 375 20.78 12.11 -12.26
N PRO A 376 22.11 11.99 -12.19
CA PRO A 376 22.93 11.60 -13.33
C PRO A 376 22.70 10.14 -13.76
N ASP A 377 22.26 9.26 -12.85
CA ASP A 377 21.95 7.86 -13.14
C ASP A 377 20.53 7.52 -12.65
N PRO A 378 19.48 7.81 -13.45
CA PRO A 378 18.10 7.52 -13.08
C PRO A 378 17.89 6.01 -12.91
N GLY A 379 17.13 5.65 -11.87
CA GLY A 379 16.89 4.26 -11.52
C GLY A 379 15.69 3.71 -12.27
N SER A 380 15.73 2.41 -12.59
CA SER A 380 14.60 1.75 -13.25
C SER A 380 13.39 1.65 -12.35
N ALA A 381 12.20 1.75 -12.94
CA ALA A 381 10.93 1.58 -12.25
C ALA A 381 9.92 0.79 -13.08
N GLN A 382 9.15 -0.08 -12.41
CA GLN A 382 8.10 -0.84 -13.08
C GLN A 382 6.91 0.05 -13.41
N LEU A 383 6.53 0.10 -14.69
CA LEU A 383 5.51 1.01 -15.19
C LEU A 383 4.14 0.83 -14.52
N ALA A 384 3.71 -0.41 -14.27
CA ALA A 384 2.46 -0.65 -13.54
C ALA A 384 2.43 0.01 -12.16
N SER A 385 3.58 0.03 -11.46
CA SER A 385 3.70 0.71 -10.16
C SER A 385 3.71 2.23 -10.31
N VAL A 386 4.31 2.77 -11.37
CA VAL A 386 4.24 4.20 -11.70
C VAL A 386 2.80 4.64 -11.99
N ALA A 387 2.10 3.92 -12.86
CA ALA A 387 0.71 4.21 -13.22
C ALA A 387 -0.23 4.08 -12.00
N ARG A 388 -0.07 3.04 -11.18
CA ARG A 388 -0.81 2.91 -9.92
C ARG A 388 -0.45 4.05 -8.95
N GLY A 389 0.82 4.46 -8.88
CA GLY A 389 1.30 5.59 -8.08
C GLY A 389 0.62 6.91 -8.47
N LEU A 390 0.49 7.18 -9.78
CA LEU A 390 -0.25 8.31 -10.31
C LEU A 390 -1.73 8.30 -9.86
N VAL A 391 -2.41 7.16 -10.01
CA VAL A 391 -3.82 7.03 -9.59
C VAL A 391 -3.97 7.25 -8.08
N HIS A 392 -3.06 6.70 -7.27
CA HIS A 392 -3.05 6.95 -5.82
C HIS A 392 -2.81 8.42 -5.48
N ALA A 393 -1.90 9.10 -6.18
CA ALA A 393 -1.62 10.52 -5.97
C ALA A 393 -2.83 11.39 -6.35
N GLN A 394 -3.51 11.09 -7.46
CA GLN A 394 -4.74 11.76 -7.86
C GLN A 394 -5.86 11.57 -6.83
N MET A 395 -6.02 10.34 -6.31
CA MET A 395 -6.99 10.04 -5.26
C MET A 395 -6.72 10.83 -3.97
N VAL A 396 -5.45 11.00 -3.59
CA VAL A 396 -5.06 11.79 -2.40
C VAL A 396 -5.35 13.29 -2.58
N LEU A 397 -5.28 13.78 -3.83
CA LEU A 397 -5.57 15.18 -4.17
C LEU A 397 -7.07 15.48 -4.32
N ASP A 398 -7.92 14.46 -4.34
CA ASP A 398 -9.37 14.65 -4.34
C ASP A 398 -9.81 15.33 -3.02
N PRO A 399 -10.56 16.45 -3.08
CA PRO A 399 -11.07 17.11 -1.88
C PRO A 399 -11.80 16.18 -0.90
N ALA A 400 -12.51 15.17 -1.40
CA ALA A 400 -13.21 14.19 -0.58
C ALA A 400 -12.25 13.33 0.27
N TYR A 401 -11.02 13.11 -0.19
CA TYR A 401 -10.00 12.40 0.58
C TYR A 401 -9.59 13.19 1.82
N ALA A 402 -9.37 14.50 1.68
CA ALA A 402 -9.03 15.39 2.79
C ALA A 402 -10.20 15.59 3.75
N GLU A 403 -11.43 15.68 3.24
CA GLU A 403 -12.65 15.70 4.06
C GLU A 403 -12.74 14.43 4.92
N ARG A 404 -12.59 13.25 4.30
CA ARG A 404 -12.63 11.98 5.02
C ARG A 404 -11.50 11.87 6.06
N ALA A 405 -10.32 12.39 5.78
CA ALA A 405 -9.22 12.43 6.76
C ALA A 405 -9.60 13.23 8.01
N ARG A 406 -10.30 14.36 7.87
CA ARG A 406 -10.77 15.17 9.01
C ARG A 406 -11.85 14.45 9.81
N GLU A 407 -12.78 13.76 9.14
CA GLU A 407 -13.82 12.98 9.80
C GLU A 407 -13.23 11.82 10.62
N VAL A 408 -12.28 11.07 10.04
CA VAL A 408 -11.58 10.00 10.76
C VAL A 408 -10.75 10.56 11.91
N GLU A 409 -10.04 11.68 11.72
CA GLU A 409 -9.26 12.34 12.77
C GLU A 409 -10.15 12.77 13.95
N ALA A 410 -11.31 13.37 13.68
CA ALA A 410 -12.24 13.82 14.71
C ALA A 410 -12.70 12.66 15.60
N VAL A 411 -13.20 11.59 14.99
CA VAL A 411 -13.63 10.38 15.71
C VAL A 411 -12.46 9.78 16.49
N ALA A 412 -11.30 9.67 15.85
CA ALA A 412 -10.17 9.03 16.48
C ALA A 412 -9.60 9.83 17.65
N ARG A 413 -9.53 11.16 17.57
CA ARG A 413 -9.08 12.01 18.69
C ARG A 413 -10.02 11.90 19.88
N GLU A 414 -11.33 11.95 19.64
CA GLU A 414 -12.35 11.77 20.69
C GLU A 414 -12.17 10.40 21.38
N ARG A 415 -12.10 9.32 20.59
CA ARG A 415 -11.98 7.96 21.14
C ARG A 415 -10.64 7.72 21.83
N LEU A 416 -9.53 8.27 21.32
CA LEU A 416 -8.23 8.18 21.99
C LEU A 416 -8.22 8.92 23.33
N SER A 417 -8.87 10.09 23.43
CA SER A 417 -9.03 10.81 24.69
C SER A 417 -9.82 9.96 25.69
N ALA A 418 -10.96 9.42 25.27
CA ALA A 418 -11.79 8.56 26.11
C ALA A 418 -11.05 7.30 26.59
N LEU A 419 -10.18 6.72 25.75
CA LEU A 419 -9.33 5.60 26.14
C LEU A 419 -8.26 5.99 27.18
N ALA A 420 -7.66 7.18 27.05
CA ALA A 420 -6.71 7.69 28.03
C ALA A 420 -7.39 7.96 29.38
N ASP A 421 -8.61 8.52 29.37
CA ASP A 421 -9.39 8.77 30.60
C ASP A 421 -9.83 7.47 31.28
N ARG A 422 -10.18 6.44 30.49
CA ARG A 422 -10.65 5.15 31.01
C ARG A 422 -9.51 4.24 31.48
N PHE A 423 -8.37 4.29 30.81
CA PHE A 423 -7.21 3.45 31.10
C PHE A 423 -5.95 4.30 31.36
N PRO A 424 -5.95 5.22 32.35
CA PRO A 424 -4.87 6.19 32.55
C PRO A 424 -3.53 5.52 32.90
N GLU A 425 -3.56 4.34 33.52
CA GLU A 425 -2.38 3.54 33.85
C GLU A 425 -1.80 2.78 32.64
N LEU A 426 -2.55 2.68 31.53
CA LEU A 426 -2.12 1.96 30.33
C LEU A 426 -1.91 2.87 29.14
N VAL A 427 -2.66 3.96 28.99
CA VAL A 427 -2.69 4.77 27.77
C VAL A 427 -2.11 6.15 28.06
N THR A 428 -0.97 6.45 27.44
CA THR A 428 -0.32 7.77 27.51
C THR A 428 -0.02 8.31 26.12
N HIS A 429 0.18 9.62 26.00
CA HIS A 429 0.52 10.32 24.75
C HIS A 429 -0.38 9.94 23.54
N PRO A 430 -1.71 10.13 23.63
CA PRO A 430 -2.58 9.89 22.49
C PRO A 430 -2.25 10.84 21.32
N ARG A 431 -2.09 10.27 20.13
CA ARG A 431 -1.76 11.00 18.89
C ARG A 431 -2.76 10.61 17.82
N GLY A 432 -3.38 11.61 17.18
CA GLY A 432 -4.28 11.41 16.05
C GLY A 432 -4.12 12.52 15.04
N ARG A 433 -3.76 12.18 13.80
CA ARG A 433 -3.56 13.14 12.70
C ARG A 433 -3.94 12.50 11.37
N GLY A 434 -5.05 12.95 10.78
CA GLY A 434 -5.76 12.30 9.67
C GLY A 434 -5.93 10.80 9.89
N PHE A 435 -5.25 9.99 9.08
CA PHE A 435 -5.30 8.54 9.17
C PHE A 435 -4.19 7.91 10.04
N ALA A 436 -3.33 8.70 10.67
CA ALA A 436 -2.29 8.21 11.59
C ALA A 436 -2.74 8.35 13.05
N LEU A 437 -2.85 7.22 13.76
CA LEU A 437 -3.23 7.18 15.17
C LEU A 437 -2.20 6.39 15.97
N ALA A 438 -1.94 6.80 17.21
CA ALA A 438 -1.06 6.05 18.11
C ALA A 438 -1.29 6.41 19.58
N PHE A 439 -0.89 5.52 20.48
CA PHE A 439 -0.78 5.78 21.91
C PHE A 439 0.32 4.89 22.51
N ASP A 440 0.87 5.29 23.65
CA ASP A 440 1.93 4.55 24.35
C ASP A 440 1.34 3.70 25.46
N LEU A 441 1.86 2.48 25.56
CA LEU A 441 1.68 1.57 26.69
C LEU A 441 2.82 1.72 27.70
N PRO A 442 2.70 1.22 28.94
CA PRO A 442 3.72 1.47 29.97
C PRO A 442 5.07 0.84 29.67
N SER A 443 5.09 -0.31 29.00
CA SER A 443 6.31 -1.09 28.74
C SER A 443 6.26 -1.91 27.45
N PRO A 444 7.41 -2.39 26.94
CA PRO A 444 7.47 -3.30 25.81
C PRO A 444 6.70 -4.61 26.01
N GLU A 445 6.56 -5.06 27.26
CA GLU A 445 5.78 -6.25 27.61
C GLU A 445 4.29 -6.01 27.39
N HIS A 446 3.77 -4.86 27.83
CA HIS A 446 2.38 -4.46 27.55
C HIS A 446 2.11 -4.39 26.04
N LEU A 447 3.04 -3.79 25.27
CA LEU A 447 2.94 -3.75 23.82
C LEU A 447 2.90 -5.14 23.20
N SER A 448 3.78 -6.05 23.64
CA SER A 448 3.82 -7.41 23.12
C SER A 448 2.51 -8.17 23.39
N ARG A 449 1.96 -8.03 24.60
CA ARG A 449 0.68 -8.64 25.01
C ARG A 449 -0.52 -8.00 24.30
N TYR A 450 -0.51 -6.70 24.07
CA TYR A 450 -1.52 -6.02 23.25
C TYR A 450 -1.53 -6.57 21.82
N LEU A 451 -0.35 -6.60 21.18
CA LEU A 451 -0.23 -7.07 19.80
C LEU A 451 -0.62 -8.54 19.68
N ALA A 452 -0.37 -9.39 20.68
CA ALA A 452 -0.77 -10.79 20.65
C ALA A 452 -2.28 -11.01 20.50
N GLN A 453 -3.12 -10.01 20.84
CA GLN A 453 -4.57 -10.08 20.70
C GLN A 453 -5.11 -9.73 19.30
N ARG A 454 -4.29 -9.08 18.46
CA ARG A 454 -4.71 -8.38 17.23
C ARG A 454 -5.60 -9.21 16.29
N PHE A 455 -5.21 -10.46 15.99
CA PHE A 455 -5.92 -11.29 15.02
C PHE A 455 -7.29 -11.73 15.50
N TRP A 456 -7.35 -12.19 16.75
CA TRP A 456 -8.55 -12.77 17.31
C TRP A 456 -9.53 -11.72 17.81
N ARG A 457 -9.06 -10.49 18.03
CA ARG A 457 -9.90 -9.29 18.19
C ARG A 457 -10.33 -8.66 16.86
N GLY A 458 -9.93 -9.24 15.72
CA GLY A 458 -10.40 -8.82 14.40
C GLY A 458 -9.73 -7.57 13.82
N VAL A 459 -8.60 -7.11 14.37
CA VAL A 459 -7.89 -5.89 13.90
C VAL A 459 -6.38 -6.13 13.84
N VAL A 460 -5.79 -6.04 12.65
CA VAL A 460 -4.34 -6.06 12.49
C VAL A 460 -3.74 -4.70 12.87
N VAL A 461 -2.78 -4.73 13.79
CA VAL A 461 -2.07 -3.56 14.31
C VAL A 461 -0.59 -3.89 14.49
N PHE A 462 0.29 -2.89 14.36
CA PHE A 462 1.73 -3.02 14.62
C PHE A 462 2.20 -2.08 15.73
N GLY A 463 3.26 -2.49 16.40
CA GLY A 463 3.99 -1.61 17.31
C GLY A 463 4.90 -0.64 16.57
N ALA A 464 5.29 0.41 17.27
CA ALA A 464 6.39 1.31 16.94
C ALA A 464 7.18 1.69 18.20
N GLY A 465 8.42 2.12 18.02
CA GLY A 465 9.32 2.37 19.13
C GLY A 465 9.41 1.17 20.08
N GLN A 466 9.46 1.44 21.38
CA GLN A 466 9.48 0.41 22.42
C GLN A 466 8.10 0.13 23.04
N ARG A 467 7.17 1.08 22.93
CA ARG A 467 5.94 1.11 23.75
C ARG A 467 4.69 1.52 22.97
N THR A 468 4.83 1.95 21.73
CA THR A 468 3.75 2.59 20.98
C THR A 468 2.93 1.56 20.23
N VAL A 469 1.62 1.60 20.40
CA VAL A 469 0.65 0.99 19.50
C VAL A 469 0.35 2.01 18.41
N ARG A 470 0.43 1.63 17.12
CA ARG A 470 0.16 2.55 16.01
C ARG A 470 -0.79 1.97 14.98
N TYR A 471 -1.59 2.85 14.38
CA TYR A 471 -2.54 2.56 13.31
C TYR A 471 -2.28 3.50 12.12
N ARG A 472 -2.53 2.98 10.92
CA ARG A 472 -2.46 3.70 9.64
C ARG A 472 -3.73 3.38 8.86
N LEU A 473 -4.75 4.19 9.05
CA LEU A 473 -6.07 4.02 8.45
C LEU A 473 -6.10 4.53 7.00
N THR A 474 -7.30 4.50 6.41
CA THR A 474 -7.59 4.90 5.03
C THR A 474 -8.98 5.54 4.97
N PRO A 475 -9.34 6.26 3.91
CA PRO A 475 -10.69 6.77 3.73
C PRO A 475 -11.76 5.67 3.62
N ALA A 476 -11.35 4.41 3.39
CA ALA A 476 -12.27 3.28 3.27
C ALA A 476 -12.86 2.82 4.62
N PHE A 477 -12.30 3.23 5.76
CA PHE A 477 -12.93 3.00 7.07
C PHE A 477 -14.21 3.80 7.14
N GLY A 478 -15.38 3.14 7.17
CA GLY A 478 -16.67 3.76 7.46
C GLY A 478 -16.89 4.00 8.96
N ALA A 479 -18.04 4.59 9.33
CA ALA A 479 -18.41 4.80 10.73
C ALA A 479 -18.44 3.47 11.51
N ASP A 480 -19.14 2.45 10.98
CA ASP A 480 -19.21 1.11 11.57
C ASP A 480 -17.83 0.45 11.69
N ASP A 481 -16.93 0.66 10.72
CA ASP A 481 -15.58 0.08 10.76
C ASP A 481 -14.72 0.75 11.85
N LEU A 482 -14.87 2.07 12.05
CA LEU A 482 -14.22 2.82 13.13
C LEU A 482 -14.75 2.40 14.50
N GLU A 483 -16.07 2.20 14.63
CA GLU A 483 -16.67 1.70 15.86
C GLU A 483 -16.07 0.34 16.23
N ARG A 484 -16.04 -0.61 15.27
CA ARG A 484 -15.42 -1.93 15.45
C ARG A 484 -13.94 -1.86 15.79
N LEU A 485 -13.21 -0.96 15.13
CA LEU A 485 -11.80 -0.73 15.44
C LEU A 485 -11.64 -0.37 16.92
N PHE A 486 -12.38 0.63 17.41
CA PHE A 486 -12.25 1.09 18.79
C PHE A 486 -12.84 0.12 19.82
N GLU A 487 -13.88 -0.65 19.49
CA GLU A 487 -14.34 -1.79 20.29
C GLU A 487 -13.22 -2.82 20.51
N ALA A 488 -12.48 -3.16 19.45
CA ALA A 488 -11.33 -4.07 19.55
C ALA A 488 -10.19 -3.47 20.38
N VAL A 489 -9.88 -2.19 20.20
CA VAL A 489 -8.86 -1.48 20.99
C VAL A 489 -9.20 -1.51 22.47
N GLU A 490 -10.43 -1.12 22.81
CA GLU A 490 -10.94 -1.11 24.18
C GLU A 490 -10.94 -2.52 24.78
N GLY A 491 -11.41 -3.52 24.04
CA GLY A 491 -11.40 -4.91 24.49
C GLY A 491 -9.99 -5.43 24.77
N SER A 492 -8.99 -5.02 23.99
CA SER A 492 -7.59 -5.36 24.26
C SER A 492 -7.02 -4.67 25.49
N LEU A 493 -7.35 -3.40 25.72
CA LEU A 493 -6.92 -2.64 26.90
C LEU A 493 -7.60 -3.15 28.19
N ALA A 494 -8.91 -3.40 28.14
CA ALA A 494 -9.67 -3.99 29.25
C ALA A 494 -9.06 -5.33 29.68
N TRP A 495 -8.75 -6.21 28.71
CA TRP A 495 -8.12 -7.48 29.01
C TRP A 495 -6.76 -7.33 29.70
N LEU A 496 -5.91 -6.40 29.23
CA LEU A 496 -4.61 -6.13 29.87
C LEU A 496 -4.75 -5.62 31.30
N ALA A 497 -5.75 -4.77 31.56
CA ALA A 497 -6.04 -4.23 32.89
C ALA A 497 -6.55 -5.31 33.85
N GLU A 498 -7.41 -6.21 33.38
CA GLU A 498 -8.00 -7.28 34.18
C GLU A 498 -7.04 -8.44 34.48
N HIS A 499 -6.03 -8.67 33.62
CA HIS A 499 -5.14 -9.83 33.70
C HIS A 499 -3.66 -9.41 33.75
N PRO A 500 -3.19 -8.70 34.77
CA PRO A 500 -1.81 -8.20 34.81
C PRO A 500 -0.78 -9.34 34.77
N GLY A 501 0.15 -9.28 33.81
CA GLY A 501 1.22 -10.27 33.65
C GLY A 501 0.84 -11.58 32.94
N GLU A 502 -0.44 -11.81 32.62
CA GLU A 502 -0.88 -13.04 31.96
C GLU A 502 -0.69 -13.00 30.44
N ALA A 503 -0.46 -14.14 29.79
CA ALA A 503 -0.49 -14.21 28.32
C ALA A 503 -1.95 -14.21 27.82
N PRO A 504 -2.29 -13.47 26.75
CA PRO A 504 -3.65 -13.53 26.20
C PRO A 504 -3.98 -14.93 25.67
N PRO A 505 -5.23 -15.37 25.82
CA PRO A 505 -5.65 -16.67 25.32
C PRO A 505 -5.48 -16.75 23.80
N ALA A 506 -5.28 -17.97 23.31
CA ALA A 506 -5.35 -18.24 21.88
C ALA A 506 -6.79 -18.08 21.39
N TRP A 507 -6.98 -17.75 20.11
CA TRP A 507 -8.32 -17.60 19.53
C TRP A 507 -9.23 -18.80 19.79
N GLN A 508 -8.68 -20.01 19.65
CA GLN A 508 -9.40 -21.27 19.83
C GLN A 508 -10.08 -21.35 21.20
N GLU A 509 -9.51 -20.69 22.20
CA GLU A 509 -9.97 -20.68 23.58
C GLU A 509 -11.12 -19.66 23.80
N THR A 510 -11.40 -18.81 22.81
CA THR A 510 -12.39 -17.71 22.89
C THR A 510 -13.64 -17.93 22.02
N LEU A 511 -13.72 -19.05 21.32
CA LEU A 511 -14.77 -19.36 20.35
C LEU A 511 -16.11 -19.73 21.01
N ALA A 512 -17.18 -19.08 20.55
CA ALA A 512 -18.57 -19.53 20.79
C ALA A 512 -19.05 -20.43 19.63
N PRO A 513 -19.95 -21.40 19.88
CA PRO A 513 -20.50 -22.25 18.82
C PRO A 513 -21.26 -21.41 17.77
N PRO A 514 -21.07 -21.70 16.47
CA PRO A 514 -21.66 -20.89 15.42
C PRO A 514 -23.20 -21.03 15.42
N PRO A 515 -23.95 -19.92 15.27
CA PRO A 515 -25.38 -20.02 15.05
C PRO A 515 -25.68 -20.75 13.73
N PRO A 516 -26.80 -21.49 13.65
CA PRO A 516 -27.19 -22.15 12.41
C PRO A 516 -27.37 -21.14 11.28
N ALA A 517 -26.83 -21.45 10.10
CA ALA A 517 -26.99 -20.61 8.93
C ALA A 517 -28.48 -20.51 8.56
N PRO A 518 -29.03 -19.31 8.35
CA PRO A 518 -30.41 -19.18 7.89
C PRO A 518 -30.57 -19.87 6.53
N ARG A 519 -31.70 -20.58 6.33
CA ARG A 519 -32.02 -21.21 5.05
C ARG A 519 -32.04 -20.14 3.94
N SER A 520 -31.32 -20.41 2.85
CA SER A 520 -31.37 -19.54 1.68
C SER A 520 -32.77 -19.61 1.05
N PRO A 521 -33.40 -18.47 0.71
CA PRO A 521 -34.68 -18.45 0.03
C PRO A 521 -34.56 -19.07 -1.37
N ALA A 522 -35.61 -19.74 -1.84
CA ALA A 522 -35.66 -20.28 -3.19
C ALA A 522 -35.71 -19.13 -4.21
N VAL A 523 -34.74 -19.09 -5.13
CA VAL A 523 -34.68 -18.13 -6.24
C VAL A 523 -34.63 -18.91 -7.54
N ARG A 524 -35.48 -18.56 -8.50
CA ARG A 524 -35.52 -19.19 -9.83
C ARG A 524 -35.48 -18.15 -10.94
N ARG A 525 -35.01 -18.59 -12.12
CA ARG A 525 -35.16 -17.84 -13.37
C ARG A 525 -36.60 -17.94 -13.86
N VAL A 526 -37.11 -16.84 -14.41
CA VAL A 526 -38.42 -16.77 -15.04
C VAL A 526 -38.28 -17.06 -16.54
N GLY A 527 -39.13 -17.94 -17.07
CA GLY A 527 -39.20 -18.24 -18.50
C GLY A 527 -40.06 -17.24 -19.27
N PRO A 528 -39.94 -17.17 -20.61
CA PRO A 528 -40.75 -16.27 -21.44
C PRO A 528 -42.27 -16.46 -21.28
N GLU A 529 -42.72 -17.68 -20.97
CA GLU A 529 -44.14 -18.05 -20.81
C GLU A 529 -44.80 -17.38 -19.59
N GLU A 530 -44.02 -17.05 -18.56
CA GLU A 530 -44.51 -16.44 -17.31
C GLU A 530 -44.30 -14.91 -17.29
N ALA A 531 -43.72 -14.33 -18.34
CA ALA A 531 -43.26 -12.95 -18.37
C ALA A 531 -44.36 -11.93 -18.04
N ASP A 532 -45.55 -12.07 -18.65
CA ASP A 532 -46.65 -11.12 -18.46
C ASP A 532 -47.20 -11.13 -17.03
N GLU A 533 -47.38 -12.32 -16.45
CA GLU A 533 -47.85 -12.45 -15.07
C GLU A 533 -46.82 -11.89 -14.08
N VAL A 534 -45.53 -12.17 -14.31
CA VAL A 534 -44.45 -11.67 -13.47
C VAL A 534 -44.35 -10.14 -13.55
N VAL A 535 -44.46 -9.53 -14.73
CA VAL A 535 -44.42 -8.07 -14.87
C VAL A 535 -45.56 -7.41 -14.10
N GLN A 536 -46.78 -7.97 -14.12
CA GLN A 536 -47.88 -7.44 -13.31
C GLN A 536 -47.56 -7.45 -11.81
N ARG A 537 -46.94 -8.53 -11.31
CA ARG A 537 -46.51 -8.64 -9.91
C ARG A 537 -45.34 -7.70 -9.59
N MET A 538 -44.41 -7.51 -10.52
CA MET A 538 -43.30 -6.56 -10.37
C MET A 538 -43.81 -5.13 -10.22
N VAL A 539 -44.73 -4.70 -11.08
CA VAL A 539 -45.33 -3.34 -11.01
C VAL A 539 -46.04 -3.12 -9.68
N ALA A 540 -46.80 -4.12 -9.20
CA ALA A 540 -47.44 -4.04 -7.89
C ALA A 540 -46.41 -3.91 -6.75
N LEU A 541 -45.30 -4.65 -6.83
CA LEU A 541 -44.24 -4.60 -5.84
C LEU A 541 -43.44 -3.29 -5.88
N GLU A 542 -43.14 -2.75 -7.05
CA GLU A 542 -42.50 -1.42 -7.17
C GLU A 542 -43.41 -0.31 -6.63
N ALA A 543 -44.73 -0.43 -6.80
CA ALA A 543 -45.68 0.51 -6.22
C ALA A 543 -45.73 0.46 -4.69
N GLU A 544 -45.47 -0.71 -4.08
CA GLU A 544 -45.34 -0.89 -2.62
C GLU A 544 -44.04 -0.26 -2.09
N ILE A 545 -42.92 -0.43 -2.81
CA ILE A 545 -41.58 -0.17 -2.26
C ILE A 545 -40.98 1.17 -2.70
N TYR A 546 -41.29 1.64 -3.91
CA TYR A 546 -40.66 2.82 -4.50
C TYR A 546 -41.58 4.02 -4.56
N GLU A 547 -40.99 5.20 -4.37
CA GLU A 547 -41.54 6.48 -4.77
C GLU A 547 -41.85 6.52 -6.28
N PRO A 548 -42.88 7.25 -6.74
CA PRO A 548 -43.27 7.28 -8.15
C PRO A 548 -42.10 7.58 -9.12
N ALA A 549 -41.19 8.48 -8.73
CA ALA A 549 -40.04 8.89 -9.55
C ALA A 549 -39.00 7.77 -9.79
N ARG A 550 -39.08 6.64 -9.08
CA ARG A 550 -38.17 5.50 -9.20
C ARG A 550 -38.83 4.26 -9.82
N ARG A 551 -40.15 4.27 -9.99
CA ARG A 551 -40.88 3.17 -10.62
C ARG A 551 -40.59 3.15 -12.12
N GLU A 552 -40.46 1.95 -12.67
CA GLU A 552 -40.30 1.80 -14.11
C GLU A 552 -41.69 1.79 -14.78
N ASP A 553 -41.76 2.31 -16.01
CA ASP A 553 -42.99 2.26 -16.78
C ASP A 553 -43.37 0.80 -17.10
N PRO A 554 -44.63 0.37 -16.88
CA PRO A 554 -45.05 -1.01 -17.13
C PRO A 554 -44.82 -1.51 -18.57
N GLU A 555 -44.99 -0.65 -19.58
CA GLU A 555 -44.73 -1.02 -20.98
C GLU A 555 -43.23 -1.20 -21.22
N VAL A 556 -42.41 -0.36 -20.60
CA VAL A 556 -40.95 -0.49 -20.64
C VAL A 556 -40.49 -1.78 -19.95
N LEU A 557 -41.06 -2.14 -18.80
CA LEU A 557 -40.76 -3.41 -18.13
C LEU A 557 -41.10 -4.61 -19.01
N ARG A 558 -42.26 -4.63 -19.69
CA ARG A 558 -42.62 -5.71 -20.63
C ARG A 558 -41.62 -5.82 -21.77
N ALA A 559 -41.25 -4.68 -22.38
CA ALA A 559 -40.27 -4.66 -23.46
C ALA A 559 -38.90 -5.19 -23.01
N GLN A 560 -38.46 -4.80 -21.81
CA GLN A 560 -37.20 -5.23 -21.22
C GLN A 560 -37.16 -6.73 -20.89
N VAL A 561 -38.23 -7.27 -20.30
CA VAL A 561 -38.35 -8.70 -20.00
C VAL A 561 -38.36 -9.54 -21.28
N GLY A 562 -38.90 -9.01 -22.38
CA GLY A 562 -38.92 -9.67 -23.68
C GLY A 562 -37.57 -9.74 -24.41
N LEU A 563 -36.51 -9.10 -23.92
CA LEU A 563 -35.19 -9.15 -24.55
C LEU A 563 -34.57 -10.54 -24.37
N ALA A 564 -34.05 -11.13 -25.46
CA ALA A 564 -33.48 -12.48 -25.46
C ALA A 564 -32.34 -12.67 -24.45
N ASP A 565 -31.54 -11.62 -24.24
CA ASP A 565 -30.39 -11.62 -23.32
C ASP A 565 -30.70 -10.96 -21.96
N ALA A 566 -31.98 -10.72 -21.64
CA ALA A 566 -32.37 -10.25 -20.31
C ALA A 566 -32.27 -11.35 -19.25
N VAL A 567 -32.03 -10.91 -18.02
CA VAL A 567 -31.97 -11.77 -16.83
C VAL A 567 -33.08 -11.34 -15.87
N LEU A 568 -34.10 -12.18 -15.74
CA LEU A 568 -35.16 -12.02 -14.75
C LEU A 568 -35.16 -13.21 -13.79
N VAL A 569 -34.97 -12.91 -12.50
CA VAL A 569 -35.04 -13.89 -11.42
C VAL A 569 -36.01 -13.44 -10.34
N VAL A 570 -36.74 -14.39 -9.75
CA VAL A 570 -37.74 -14.15 -8.71
C VAL A 570 -37.45 -14.98 -7.47
N ALA A 571 -37.76 -14.42 -6.30
CA ALA A 571 -37.76 -15.10 -5.01
C ALA A 571 -39.21 -15.27 -4.56
N GLU A 572 -39.60 -16.49 -4.26
CA GLU A 572 -40.98 -16.86 -3.90
C GLU A 572 -40.96 -17.55 -2.53
N GLU A 573 -42.00 -17.37 -1.72
CA GLU A 573 -42.12 -18.12 -0.46
C GLU A 573 -42.43 -19.59 -0.73
N THR A 574 -43.31 -19.83 -1.71
CA THR A 574 -43.58 -21.16 -2.26
C THR A 574 -43.05 -21.22 -3.69
N PRO A 575 -42.06 -22.08 -4.00
CA PRO A 575 -41.47 -22.15 -5.33
C PRO A 575 -42.53 -22.42 -6.42
N GLY A 576 -42.54 -21.59 -7.46
CA GLY A 576 -43.49 -21.69 -8.57
C GLY A 576 -44.86 -21.04 -8.32
N ASP A 577 -45.07 -20.41 -7.17
CA ASP A 577 -46.28 -19.65 -6.86
C ASP A 577 -45.99 -18.15 -6.79
N LEU A 578 -46.26 -17.45 -7.91
CA LEU A 578 -46.07 -16.00 -8.06
C LEU A 578 -46.97 -15.17 -7.14
N SER A 579 -48.04 -15.73 -6.58
CA SER A 579 -48.84 -15.03 -5.56
C SER A 579 -48.05 -14.82 -4.27
N THR A 580 -47.01 -15.63 -4.05
CA THR A 580 -46.12 -15.57 -2.88
C THR A 580 -44.80 -14.83 -3.16
N LEU A 581 -44.76 -14.00 -4.22
CA LEU A 581 -43.56 -13.25 -4.60
C LEU A 581 -43.00 -12.44 -3.42
N LEU A 582 -41.74 -12.69 -3.10
CA LEU A 582 -40.97 -12.00 -2.06
C LEU A 582 -40.04 -10.94 -2.65
N GLY A 583 -39.65 -11.07 -3.92
CA GLY A 583 -38.84 -10.08 -4.62
C GLY A 583 -38.39 -10.54 -6.01
N PHE A 584 -37.80 -9.63 -6.78
CA PHE A 584 -37.26 -9.90 -8.11
C PHE A 584 -35.97 -9.14 -8.38
N ALA A 585 -35.20 -9.60 -9.37
CA ALA A 585 -34.11 -8.84 -9.97
C ALA A 585 -34.20 -8.90 -11.50
N LEU A 586 -34.18 -7.73 -12.14
CA LEU A 586 -34.19 -7.57 -13.59
C LEU A 586 -32.86 -6.95 -14.05
N GLY A 587 -32.21 -7.59 -15.01
CA GLY A 587 -31.09 -7.04 -15.75
C GLY A 587 -31.31 -7.15 -17.25
N VAL A 588 -30.84 -6.17 -18.00
CA VAL A 588 -30.99 -6.07 -19.47
C VAL A 588 -29.64 -5.76 -20.12
N PRO A 589 -29.44 -6.01 -21.42
CA PRO A 589 -28.28 -5.49 -22.13
C PRO A 589 -28.06 -4.00 -21.87
N LEU A 590 -26.83 -3.57 -21.60
CA LEU A 590 -26.50 -2.15 -21.44
C LEU A 590 -26.95 -1.32 -22.66
N GLU A 591 -26.86 -1.91 -23.84
CA GLU A 591 -27.23 -1.28 -25.11
C GLU A 591 -28.71 -0.91 -25.18
N SER A 592 -29.60 -1.62 -24.47
CA SER A 592 -31.05 -1.33 -24.49
C SER A 592 -31.45 -0.16 -23.61
N VAL A 593 -30.51 0.42 -22.86
CA VAL A 593 -30.74 1.53 -21.92
C VAL A 593 -29.66 2.61 -22.04
N GLY A 594 -28.91 2.62 -23.15
CA GLY A 594 -27.75 3.50 -23.36
C GLY A 594 -28.08 4.99 -23.45
N ASP A 595 -29.35 5.35 -23.61
CA ASP A 595 -29.87 6.72 -23.60
C ASP A 595 -30.17 7.25 -22.19
N ARG A 596 -30.13 6.39 -21.17
CA ARG A 596 -30.42 6.77 -19.79
C ARG A 596 -29.21 7.44 -19.12
N PRO A 597 -29.44 8.32 -18.11
CA PRO A 597 -28.37 8.86 -17.28
C PRO A 597 -27.59 7.77 -16.54
N GLY A 598 -26.29 7.67 -16.80
CA GLY A 598 -25.40 6.64 -16.29
C GLY A 598 -24.92 5.73 -17.41
N PRO A 599 -25.79 4.88 -18.00
CA PRO A 599 -25.44 4.06 -19.17
C PRO A 599 -24.82 4.85 -20.34
N ASP A 600 -25.31 6.05 -20.60
CA ASP A 600 -24.81 6.98 -21.63
C ASP A 600 -23.33 7.35 -21.47
N ARG A 601 -22.79 7.18 -20.26
CA ARG A 601 -21.40 7.47 -19.87
C ARG A 601 -20.60 6.20 -19.55
N ASP A 602 -21.17 5.01 -19.64
CA ASP A 602 -20.46 3.77 -19.32
C ASP A 602 -19.46 3.43 -20.45
N PRO A 603 -18.16 3.32 -20.17
CA PRO A 603 -17.15 3.03 -21.20
C PRO A 603 -17.23 1.61 -21.79
N MET A 604 -18.16 0.78 -21.31
CA MET A 604 -18.49 -0.52 -21.90
C MET A 604 -19.69 -0.47 -22.84
N LEU A 605 -20.39 0.67 -22.95
CA LEU A 605 -21.49 0.84 -23.90
C LEU A 605 -20.99 0.59 -25.34
N GLY A 606 -21.71 -0.25 -26.08
CA GLY A 606 -21.35 -0.64 -27.45
C GLY A 606 -20.35 -1.80 -27.55
N LYS A 607 -19.82 -2.30 -26.44
CA LYS A 607 -18.95 -3.51 -26.43
C LYS A 607 -19.74 -4.81 -26.34
N GLU A 608 -21.06 -4.74 -26.16
CA GLU A 608 -21.94 -5.91 -26.05
C GLU A 608 -21.46 -6.91 -25.00
N ASN A 609 -20.99 -6.43 -23.86
CA ASN A 609 -20.40 -7.28 -22.82
C ASN A 609 -20.88 -6.94 -21.39
N THR A 610 -21.89 -6.08 -21.25
CA THR A 610 -22.33 -5.58 -19.95
C THR A 610 -23.84 -5.72 -19.78
N LEU A 611 -24.25 -6.32 -18.65
CA LEU A 611 -25.64 -6.36 -18.20
C LEU A 611 -25.91 -5.13 -17.34
N TYR A 612 -26.94 -4.34 -17.64
CA TYR A 612 -27.45 -3.29 -16.78
C TYR A 612 -28.50 -3.84 -15.82
N SER A 613 -28.20 -3.84 -14.51
CA SER A 613 -29.12 -4.21 -13.43
C SER A 613 -30.15 -3.08 -13.22
N VAL A 614 -31.33 -3.25 -13.83
CA VAL A 614 -32.43 -2.29 -13.78
C VAL A 614 -32.97 -2.14 -12.37
N SER A 615 -33.35 -3.25 -11.74
CA SER A 615 -34.08 -3.23 -10.47
C SER A 615 -33.78 -4.51 -9.68
N ILE A 616 -33.66 -4.35 -8.36
CA ILE A 616 -33.65 -5.45 -7.39
C ILE A 616 -34.56 -5.01 -6.25
N THR A 617 -35.73 -5.63 -6.16
CA THR A 617 -36.80 -5.17 -5.28
C THR A 617 -37.23 -6.32 -4.39
N VAL A 618 -37.35 -6.05 -3.10
CA VAL A 618 -37.73 -7.03 -2.07
C VAL A 618 -38.92 -6.45 -1.30
N ALA A 619 -39.98 -7.25 -1.18
CA ALA A 619 -41.19 -6.89 -0.43
C ALA A 619 -40.86 -6.47 1.00
N ALA A 620 -41.59 -5.49 1.54
CA ALA A 620 -41.27 -4.92 2.85
C ALA A 620 -41.28 -6.00 3.95
N ARG A 621 -42.26 -6.92 3.87
CA ARG A 621 -42.39 -8.10 4.75
C ARG A 621 -41.22 -9.10 4.69
N ALA A 622 -40.37 -8.98 3.67
CA ALA A 622 -39.31 -9.93 3.35
C ALA A 622 -37.89 -9.33 3.50
N GLN A 623 -37.79 -8.02 3.72
CA GLN A 623 -36.51 -7.34 3.96
C GLN A 623 -35.83 -7.87 5.24
N GLY A 624 -34.50 -7.85 5.26
CA GLY A 624 -33.70 -8.43 6.36
C GLY A 624 -33.52 -9.95 6.32
N ARG A 625 -34.30 -10.70 5.53
CA ARG A 625 -34.21 -12.18 5.41
C ARG A 625 -33.14 -12.69 4.43
N GLY A 626 -32.26 -11.82 3.93
CA GLY A 626 -31.21 -12.19 2.96
C GLY A 626 -31.66 -12.35 1.49
N ILE A 627 -32.93 -12.07 1.18
CA ILE A 627 -33.52 -12.26 -0.16
C ILE A 627 -32.84 -11.41 -1.23
N GLY A 628 -32.56 -10.13 -0.95
CA GLY A 628 -31.85 -9.26 -1.90
C GLY A 628 -30.47 -9.80 -2.29
N ALA A 629 -29.76 -10.43 -1.35
CA ALA A 629 -28.48 -11.08 -1.62
C ALA A 629 -28.64 -12.34 -2.48
N ALA A 630 -29.68 -13.13 -2.24
CA ALA A 630 -30.00 -14.30 -3.04
C ALA A 630 -30.38 -13.92 -4.48
N LEU A 631 -31.24 -12.90 -4.65
CA LEU A 631 -31.64 -12.35 -5.95
C LEU A 631 -30.44 -11.80 -6.71
N LYS A 632 -29.60 -10.98 -6.08
CA LYS A 632 -28.40 -10.42 -6.72
C LYS A 632 -27.45 -11.54 -7.16
N ARG A 633 -27.18 -12.52 -6.28
CA ARG A 633 -26.36 -13.69 -6.63
C ARG A 633 -26.92 -14.44 -7.84
N ALA A 634 -28.23 -14.73 -7.86
CA ALA A 634 -28.87 -15.43 -8.96
C ALA A 634 -28.81 -14.62 -10.27
N GLN A 635 -29.06 -13.30 -10.23
CA GLN A 635 -28.93 -12.41 -11.39
C GLN A 635 -27.52 -12.50 -12.01
N LEU A 636 -26.48 -12.45 -11.17
CA LEU A 636 -25.09 -12.51 -11.62
C LEU A 636 -24.72 -13.90 -12.17
N ALA A 637 -25.19 -14.96 -11.51
CA ALA A 637 -24.97 -16.34 -11.96
C ALA A 637 -25.64 -16.61 -13.32
N GLU A 638 -26.87 -16.11 -13.53
CA GLU A 638 -27.54 -16.20 -14.83
C GLU A 638 -26.83 -15.36 -15.90
N ALA A 639 -26.39 -14.14 -15.57
CA ALA A 639 -25.59 -13.33 -16.47
C ALA A 639 -24.28 -14.04 -16.90
N ALA A 640 -23.63 -14.72 -15.97
CA ALA A 640 -22.41 -15.49 -16.21
C ALA A 640 -22.63 -16.70 -17.12
N ARG A 641 -23.86 -17.23 -17.22
CA ARG A 641 -24.23 -18.40 -18.06
C ARG A 641 -24.56 -18.03 -19.50
N LEU A 642 -25.01 -16.81 -19.76
CA LEU A 642 -25.39 -16.38 -21.11
C LEU A 642 -24.19 -16.35 -22.07
N ARG A 643 -24.44 -16.72 -23.33
CA ARG A 643 -23.48 -16.83 -24.42
C ARG A 643 -24.06 -16.13 -25.66
N HIS A 644 -23.20 -15.53 -26.47
CA HIS A 644 -23.58 -15.18 -27.84
C HIS A 644 -23.79 -16.45 -28.68
N PRO A 645 -24.40 -16.35 -29.87
CA PRO A 645 -24.60 -17.49 -30.77
C PRO A 645 -23.31 -18.23 -31.17
N ASP A 646 -22.18 -17.54 -31.19
CA ASP A 646 -20.85 -18.10 -31.47
C ASP A 646 -20.22 -18.86 -30.28
N GLY A 647 -20.94 -18.95 -29.15
CA GLY A 647 -20.49 -19.60 -27.93
C GLY A 647 -19.58 -18.74 -27.05
N ARG A 648 -19.17 -17.55 -27.49
CA ARG A 648 -18.39 -16.62 -26.65
C ARG A 648 -19.28 -16.06 -25.54
N PRO A 649 -18.74 -15.79 -24.35
CA PRO A 649 -19.59 -15.54 -23.21
C PRO A 649 -20.15 -14.11 -23.19
N ARG A 650 -21.48 -13.93 -22.99
CA ARG A 650 -22.22 -12.69 -23.28
C ARG A 650 -21.87 -11.49 -22.38
N TYR A 651 -21.78 -11.69 -21.07
CA TYR A 651 -21.56 -10.59 -20.13
C TYR A 651 -20.29 -10.77 -19.33
N THR A 652 -19.34 -9.83 -19.43
CA THR A 652 -18.18 -9.75 -18.53
C THR A 652 -18.52 -8.96 -17.26
N PHE A 653 -19.40 -7.96 -17.39
CA PHE A 653 -19.78 -7.07 -16.31
C PHE A 653 -21.29 -7.04 -16.08
N CYS A 654 -21.66 -6.67 -14.86
CA CYS A 654 -22.99 -6.20 -14.49
C CYS A 654 -22.84 -4.79 -13.89
N THR A 655 -23.58 -3.82 -14.39
CA THR A 655 -23.52 -2.41 -13.99
C THR A 655 -24.88 -1.95 -13.46
N GLY A 656 -24.94 -0.86 -12.71
CA GLY A 656 -26.22 -0.36 -12.18
C GLY A 656 -26.09 0.91 -11.36
N ARG A 657 -27.20 1.34 -10.75
CA ARG A 657 -27.27 2.58 -9.96
C ARG A 657 -27.82 2.32 -8.56
N ASN A 658 -27.22 2.97 -7.56
CA ASN A 658 -27.70 3.00 -6.19
C ASN A 658 -27.97 4.45 -5.76
N ARG A 659 -29.17 4.74 -5.25
CA ARG A 659 -29.51 6.07 -4.72
C ARG A 659 -28.65 6.38 -3.47
N VAL A 660 -27.89 7.47 -3.52
CA VAL A 660 -27.04 7.90 -2.40
C VAL A 660 -27.92 8.35 -1.24
N GLY A 661 -27.49 8.09 0.01
CA GLY A 661 -28.24 8.44 1.23
C GLY A 661 -29.38 7.48 1.60
N HIS A 662 -30.03 6.83 0.63
CA HIS A 662 -31.19 5.96 0.88
C HIS A 662 -30.94 4.46 0.67
N THR A 663 -29.86 4.07 -0.02
CA THR A 663 -29.61 2.65 -0.37
C THR A 663 -28.27 2.11 0.12
N GLY A 664 -27.82 2.54 1.31
CA GLY A 664 -26.56 2.07 1.92
C GLY A 664 -26.43 0.54 1.99
N ALA A 665 -27.53 -0.16 2.31
CA ALA A 665 -27.57 -1.63 2.33
C ALA A 665 -27.32 -2.26 0.95
N MET A 666 -27.86 -1.68 -0.13
CA MET A 666 -27.65 -2.16 -1.50
C MET A 666 -26.24 -1.87 -1.99
N THR A 667 -25.69 -0.69 -1.66
CA THR A 667 -24.28 -0.38 -1.93
C THR A 667 -23.37 -1.38 -1.25
N ARG A 668 -23.56 -1.62 0.06
CA ARG A 668 -22.80 -2.64 0.77
C ARG A 668 -22.97 -4.03 0.15
N LEU A 669 -24.18 -4.41 -0.25
CA LEU A 669 -24.44 -5.69 -0.93
C LEU A 669 -23.67 -5.82 -2.25
N ASN A 670 -23.71 -4.80 -3.11
CA ASN A 670 -22.98 -4.81 -4.38
C ASN A 670 -21.47 -4.88 -4.13
N ARG A 671 -20.93 -4.17 -3.12
CA ARG A 671 -19.52 -4.29 -2.71
C ARG A 671 -19.16 -5.71 -2.28
N ARG A 672 -20.06 -6.40 -1.55
CA ARG A 672 -19.87 -7.80 -1.16
C ARG A 672 -19.72 -8.74 -2.35
N PHE A 673 -20.34 -8.42 -3.49
CA PHE A 673 -20.22 -9.19 -4.72
C PHE A 673 -19.22 -8.61 -5.73
N GLY A 674 -18.32 -7.72 -5.29
CA GLY A 674 -17.20 -7.25 -6.10
C GLY A 674 -17.42 -5.93 -6.84
N ALA A 675 -18.46 -5.16 -6.51
CA ALA A 675 -18.73 -3.92 -7.22
C ALA A 675 -17.69 -2.84 -6.93
N CYS A 676 -17.31 -2.13 -7.99
CA CYS A 676 -16.50 -0.92 -8.05
C CYS A 676 -17.40 0.27 -8.38
N ALA A 677 -17.26 1.40 -7.68
CA ALA A 677 -17.93 2.62 -8.09
C ALA A 677 -17.19 3.24 -9.29
N LEU A 678 -17.93 3.85 -10.21
CA LEU A 678 -17.36 4.53 -11.38
C LEU A 678 -17.47 6.05 -11.25
N PHE A 679 -18.67 6.55 -10.95
CA PHE A 679 -18.97 7.97 -10.79
C PHE A 679 -20.31 8.17 -10.05
N VAL A 680 -20.56 9.39 -9.60
CA VAL A 680 -21.84 9.83 -9.02
C VAL A 680 -22.58 10.68 -10.04
N LEU A 681 -23.88 10.43 -10.19
CA LEU A 681 -24.82 11.22 -10.98
C LEU A 681 -25.54 12.20 -10.06
N GLU A 682 -25.68 13.45 -10.50
CA GLU A 682 -26.40 14.53 -9.82
C GLU A 682 -27.80 14.73 -10.45
N GLY A 683 -28.70 15.43 -9.76
CA GLY A 683 -30.03 15.77 -10.28
C GLY A 683 -30.93 14.56 -10.60
N GLN A 684 -30.81 13.49 -9.82
CA GLN A 684 -31.50 12.23 -10.04
C GLN A 684 -32.86 12.18 -9.34
N TYR A 685 -33.75 11.30 -9.84
CA TYR A 685 -35.04 11.00 -9.20
C TYR A 685 -36.00 12.19 -9.04
N GLY A 686 -35.87 13.21 -9.90
CA GLY A 686 -36.72 14.42 -9.86
C GLY A 686 -36.36 15.41 -8.76
N GLU A 687 -35.22 15.21 -8.09
CA GLU A 687 -34.72 16.05 -7.01
C GLU A 687 -33.42 16.75 -7.43
N THR A 688 -33.31 18.05 -7.19
CA THR A 688 -32.10 18.82 -7.53
C THR A 688 -30.85 18.28 -6.80
N GLU A 689 -31.00 17.87 -5.54
CA GLU A 689 -29.93 17.28 -4.72
C GLU A 689 -29.90 15.74 -4.80
N GLY A 690 -30.77 15.14 -5.62
CA GLY A 690 -30.86 13.70 -5.76
C GLY A 690 -29.60 13.13 -6.42
N ARG A 691 -28.98 12.13 -5.79
CA ARG A 691 -27.73 11.53 -6.28
C ARG A 691 -27.82 10.03 -6.47
N ALA A 692 -27.13 9.51 -7.49
CA ALA A 692 -27.01 8.07 -7.73
C ALA A 692 -25.56 7.65 -7.97
N LEU A 693 -25.08 6.67 -7.21
CA LEU A 693 -23.79 6.01 -7.41
C LEU A 693 -23.92 5.00 -8.54
N TYR A 694 -23.18 5.20 -9.63
CA TYR A 694 -23.07 4.27 -10.74
C TYR A 694 -21.92 3.28 -10.46
N TYR A 695 -22.19 1.98 -10.54
CA TYR A 695 -21.23 0.93 -10.17
C TYR A 695 -21.10 -0.14 -11.24
N ARG A 696 -19.92 -0.77 -11.34
CA ARG A 696 -19.63 -1.93 -12.18
C ARG A 696 -19.20 -3.12 -11.34
N GLN A 697 -19.63 -4.31 -11.70
CA GLN A 697 -19.32 -5.54 -10.99
C GLN A 697 -18.92 -6.63 -11.99
N PRO A 698 -17.83 -7.38 -11.74
CA PRO A 698 -17.46 -8.51 -12.59
C PRO A 698 -18.43 -9.68 -12.40
N VAL A 699 -18.81 -10.33 -13.50
CA VAL A 699 -19.56 -11.62 -13.48
C VAL A 699 -18.70 -12.80 -13.95
N ARG A 700 -17.42 -12.54 -14.22
CA ARG A 700 -16.36 -13.52 -14.52
C ARG A 700 -14.98 -12.86 -14.29
N PRO A 701 -13.88 -13.63 -14.32
CA PRO A 701 -12.54 -13.06 -14.19
C PRO A 701 -12.32 -11.99 -15.25
N VAL A 702 -11.66 -10.89 -14.87
CA VAL A 702 -11.41 -9.75 -15.75
C VAL A 702 -9.99 -9.85 -16.28
N PRO A 703 -9.81 -10.20 -17.57
CA PRO A 703 -8.50 -10.25 -18.18
C PRO A 703 -7.82 -8.88 -18.13
N LEU A 704 -6.48 -8.86 -18.07
CA LEU A 704 -5.74 -7.61 -18.21
C LEU A 704 -5.97 -7.05 -19.63
N PRO A 705 -6.45 -5.81 -19.79
CA PRO A 705 -6.60 -5.22 -21.12
C PRO A 705 -5.24 -5.07 -21.81
N THR A 706 -5.11 -5.61 -23.02
CA THR A 706 -3.93 -5.42 -23.86
C THR A 706 -4.13 -4.22 -24.79
N SER A 707 -3.14 -3.35 -24.90
CA SER A 707 -3.19 -2.24 -25.86
C SER A 707 -2.73 -2.71 -27.24
N GLU A 708 -3.45 -2.34 -28.31
CA GLU A 708 -2.98 -2.57 -29.70
C GLU A 708 -1.71 -1.78 -30.03
N ARG A 709 -1.31 -0.82 -29.17
CA ARG A 709 -0.17 0.07 -29.38
C ARG A 709 1.20 -0.61 -29.23
N SER A 710 1.27 -1.81 -28.66
CA SER A 710 2.54 -2.52 -28.47
C SER A 710 2.81 -3.53 -29.60
N GLY A 711 3.08 -3.00 -30.79
CA GLY A 711 3.75 -3.78 -31.84
C GLY A 711 5.10 -4.31 -31.33
N ASP A 712 5.46 -5.53 -31.74
CA ASP A 712 6.67 -6.28 -31.32
C ASP A 712 8.02 -5.67 -31.78
N GLY A 713 8.09 -4.35 -31.98
CA GLY A 713 9.05 -3.67 -32.86
C GLY A 713 10.15 -2.83 -32.21
N VAL A 714 10.38 -2.88 -30.91
CA VAL A 714 11.51 -2.14 -30.31
C VAL A 714 12.76 -3.01 -30.34
N GLY A 715 13.54 -2.92 -31.42
CA GLY A 715 14.85 -3.56 -31.53
C GLY A 715 15.89 -2.78 -30.72
N LEU A 716 16.54 -3.43 -29.76
CA LEU A 716 17.56 -2.81 -28.90
C LEU A 716 18.83 -3.66 -28.85
N ASP A 717 19.96 -3.00 -28.61
CA ASP A 717 21.32 -3.56 -28.56
C ASP A 717 21.45 -4.59 -27.40
N PRO A 718 21.96 -5.82 -27.66
CA PRO A 718 22.20 -6.86 -26.65
C PRO A 718 23.03 -6.43 -25.44
N ALA A 719 23.95 -5.47 -25.57
CA ALA A 719 24.75 -4.98 -24.44
C ALA A 719 23.88 -4.23 -23.40
N GLY A 720 22.84 -3.51 -23.86
CA GLY A 720 21.83 -2.90 -23.00
C GLY A 720 20.85 -3.91 -22.38
N GLU A 721 20.68 -5.10 -22.98
CA GLU A 721 19.83 -6.16 -22.43
C GLU A 721 20.43 -6.83 -21.18
N LEU A 722 21.77 -6.97 -21.11
CA LEU A 722 22.45 -7.61 -19.98
C LEU A 722 22.61 -6.67 -18.77
N ALA A 723 22.87 -5.38 -18.97
CA ALA A 723 22.97 -4.39 -17.90
C ALA A 723 21.62 -4.12 -17.19
N MET A 724 20.50 -4.40 -17.89
CA MET A 724 19.14 -4.15 -17.42
C MET A 724 18.33 -5.43 -17.13
N GLY A 725 18.92 -6.63 -17.27
CA GLY A 725 18.19 -7.91 -17.28
C GLY A 725 17.41 -8.29 -16.01
N VAL A 726 17.63 -7.61 -14.89
CA VAL A 726 16.85 -7.77 -13.64
C VAL A 726 15.73 -6.72 -13.51
N GLN A 727 15.85 -5.59 -14.22
CA GLN A 727 14.95 -4.45 -14.14
C GLN A 727 14.11 -4.24 -15.41
N ARG A 728 14.40 -4.95 -16.51
CA ARG A 728 13.48 -5.08 -17.64
C ARG A 728 12.38 -6.08 -17.30
N PRO A 729 11.12 -5.64 -17.14
CA PRO A 729 10.00 -6.54 -17.33
C PRO A 729 10.05 -7.06 -18.76
N LEU A 730 10.11 -8.39 -18.84
CA LEU A 730 10.09 -9.24 -20.03
C LEU A 730 9.62 -8.50 -21.29
N VAL A 731 10.58 -8.00 -22.11
CA VAL A 731 10.31 -7.34 -23.41
C VAL A 731 9.31 -8.17 -24.22
N ARG A 732 9.41 -9.50 -24.09
CA ARG A 732 8.36 -10.45 -24.44
C ARG A 732 7.92 -11.20 -23.19
N PRO A 733 6.67 -11.02 -22.69
CA PRO A 733 6.19 -11.76 -21.53
C PRO A 733 6.22 -13.29 -21.80
N PRO A 734 6.46 -14.13 -20.80
CA PRO A 734 6.40 -15.58 -20.96
C PRO A 734 4.95 -16.00 -21.20
N LYS A 735 4.77 -17.15 -21.87
CA LYS A 735 3.45 -17.70 -22.19
C LYS A 735 2.59 -17.93 -20.94
N SER A 736 3.21 -18.38 -19.85
CA SER A 736 2.54 -18.60 -18.56
C SER A 736 1.94 -17.31 -18.00
N LEU A 737 2.72 -16.22 -17.97
CA LEU A 737 2.24 -14.93 -17.46
C LEU A 737 1.12 -14.34 -18.33
N ARG A 738 1.20 -14.50 -19.66
CA ARG A 738 0.08 -14.13 -20.56
C ARG A 738 -1.18 -14.94 -20.26
N ALA A 739 -1.04 -16.25 -20.07
CA ALA A 739 -2.18 -17.11 -19.74
C ALA A 739 -2.82 -16.72 -18.39
N GLU A 740 -2.02 -16.35 -17.38
CA GLU A 740 -2.53 -15.82 -16.11
C GLU A 740 -3.25 -14.47 -16.28
N ALA A 741 -2.73 -13.59 -17.14
CA ALA A 741 -3.36 -12.32 -17.48
C ALA A 741 -4.70 -12.51 -18.19
N GLU A 742 -4.77 -13.43 -19.16
CA GLU A 742 -5.98 -13.81 -19.89
C GLU A 742 -7.01 -14.47 -18.95
N ALA A 743 -6.55 -15.24 -17.97
CA ALA A 743 -7.40 -15.85 -16.94
C ALA A 743 -7.88 -14.86 -15.86
N GLY A 744 -7.42 -13.61 -15.88
CA GLY A 744 -7.80 -12.57 -14.91
C GLY A 744 -7.13 -12.68 -13.54
N LEU A 745 -6.10 -13.51 -13.39
CA LEU A 745 -5.39 -13.74 -12.13
C LEU A 745 -4.54 -12.54 -11.68
N LEU A 746 -4.21 -11.65 -12.62
CA LEU A 746 -3.38 -10.48 -12.33
C LEU A 746 -4.18 -9.31 -11.74
N MET A 747 -5.52 -9.34 -11.76
CA MET A 747 -6.33 -8.23 -11.26
C MET A 747 -5.97 -7.87 -9.81
N GLY A 748 -6.03 -8.85 -8.90
CA GLY A 748 -5.74 -8.63 -7.48
C GLY A 748 -4.35 -8.05 -7.23
N PRO A 749 -3.26 -8.71 -7.67
CA PRO A 749 -1.89 -8.20 -7.49
C PRO A 749 -1.60 -6.85 -8.15
N VAL A 750 -2.34 -6.49 -9.21
CA VAL A 750 -2.15 -5.21 -9.91
C VAL A 750 -2.86 -4.07 -9.19
N VAL A 751 -4.10 -4.30 -8.73
CA VAL A 751 -4.89 -3.27 -8.02
C VAL A 751 -4.47 -3.11 -6.56
N ASP A 752 -3.97 -4.18 -5.93
CA ASP A 752 -3.61 -4.22 -4.52
C ASP A 752 -2.12 -4.52 -4.30
N LYS A 753 -1.37 -3.49 -3.87
CA LYS A 753 0.00 -3.66 -3.43
C LYS A 753 0.04 -4.23 -2.01
N ILE A 754 0.69 -5.38 -1.85
CA ILE A 754 0.91 -6.02 -0.55
C ILE A 754 2.36 -5.89 -0.07
N THR A 755 2.52 -5.86 1.25
CA THR A 755 3.84 -5.83 1.88
C THR A 755 4.31 -7.27 2.09
N LEU A 756 5.12 -7.79 1.14
CA LEU A 756 5.53 -9.21 1.04
C LEU A 756 6.27 -9.75 2.28
N CYS A 757 6.90 -8.89 3.08
CA CYS A 757 7.53 -9.32 4.34
C CYS A 757 6.53 -9.55 5.47
N ASN A 758 5.29 -9.11 5.29
CA ASN A 758 4.25 -9.18 6.30
C ASN A 758 3.10 -10.10 5.92
N TYR A 759 2.77 -10.23 4.64
CA TYR A 759 1.56 -10.92 4.19
C TYR A 759 1.87 -11.86 3.02
N VAL A 760 1.12 -12.97 2.97
CA VAL A 760 1.34 -14.07 2.04
C VAL A 760 0.10 -14.24 1.17
N THR A 761 0.31 -14.65 -0.07
CA THR A 761 -0.73 -15.01 -1.05
C THR A 761 -0.35 -16.32 -1.71
N PRO A 762 -1.31 -17.05 -2.34
CA PRO A 762 -1.00 -18.26 -3.09
C PRO A 762 0.07 -18.03 -4.17
N ALA A 763 0.05 -16.88 -4.84
CA ALA A 763 1.04 -16.52 -5.86
C ALA A 763 2.47 -16.43 -5.30
N ILE A 764 2.66 -15.89 -4.08
CA ILE A 764 3.97 -15.83 -3.43
C ILE A 764 4.49 -17.24 -3.14
N VAL A 765 3.64 -18.14 -2.65
CA VAL A 765 4.02 -19.53 -2.37
C VAL A 765 4.49 -20.22 -3.64
N ARG A 766 3.71 -20.14 -4.72
CA ARG A 766 4.08 -20.73 -6.02
C ARG A 766 5.40 -20.16 -6.56
N ALA A 767 5.63 -18.85 -6.42
CA ALA A 767 6.88 -18.22 -6.84
C ALA A 767 8.09 -18.74 -6.04
N VAL A 768 7.96 -18.86 -4.72
CA VAL A 768 9.03 -19.38 -3.84
C VAL A 768 9.31 -20.86 -4.14
N GLU A 769 8.27 -21.68 -4.37
CA GLU A 769 8.44 -23.09 -4.75
C GLU A 769 9.17 -23.24 -6.09
N TRP A 770 8.85 -22.39 -7.08
CA TRP A 770 9.54 -22.36 -8.37
C TRP A 770 11.03 -22.06 -8.23
N VAL A 771 11.39 -20.97 -7.52
CA VAL A 771 12.81 -20.61 -7.32
C VAL A 771 13.52 -21.70 -6.52
N SER A 772 12.87 -22.27 -5.51
CA SER A 772 13.42 -23.35 -4.68
C SER A 772 13.69 -24.62 -5.50
N ALA A 773 12.84 -24.93 -6.47
CA ALA A 773 13.03 -26.08 -7.34
C ALA A 773 14.16 -25.84 -8.36
N LEU A 774 14.34 -24.62 -8.86
CA LEU A 774 15.41 -24.26 -9.80
C LEU A 774 16.79 -24.21 -9.14
N ILE A 775 16.85 -23.82 -7.86
CA ILE A 775 18.11 -23.62 -7.13
C ILE A 775 18.11 -24.44 -5.83
N PRO A 776 18.12 -25.78 -5.92
CA PRO A 776 17.98 -26.64 -4.75
C PRO A 776 19.17 -26.57 -3.79
N ASP A 777 20.33 -26.16 -4.28
CA ASP A 777 21.59 -26.16 -3.52
C ASP A 777 21.76 -24.91 -2.63
N LEU A 778 20.92 -23.89 -2.80
CA LEU A 778 20.88 -22.73 -1.91
C LEU A 778 19.71 -22.86 -0.91
N PRO A 779 20.00 -22.89 0.41
CA PRO A 779 18.97 -23.17 1.41
C PRO A 779 18.16 -21.94 1.81
N HIS A 780 18.53 -20.72 1.43
CA HIS A 780 17.83 -19.50 1.85
C HIS A 780 17.41 -18.65 0.65
N LEU A 781 16.19 -18.12 0.71
CA LEU A 781 15.60 -17.27 -0.31
C LEU A 781 15.14 -15.96 0.32
N TYR A 782 15.39 -14.86 -0.38
CA TYR A 782 14.96 -13.54 0.02
C TYR A 782 14.30 -12.81 -1.13
N LEU A 783 13.13 -12.23 -0.87
CA LEU A 783 12.50 -11.28 -1.79
C LEU A 783 13.01 -9.87 -1.47
N THR A 784 13.27 -9.10 -2.52
CA THR A 784 13.66 -7.68 -2.48
C THR A 784 12.86 -6.91 -3.53
N SER A 785 12.85 -5.58 -3.41
CA SER A 785 12.09 -4.72 -4.31
C SER A 785 12.82 -4.48 -5.63
N GLY A 786 14.16 -4.51 -5.61
CA GLY A 786 15.02 -4.24 -6.76
C GLY A 786 16.39 -4.90 -6.63
N ARG A 787 17.21 -4.78 -7.70
CA ARG A 787 18.56 -5.35 -7.82
C ARG A 787 19.51 -4.81 -6.75
N ASP A 788 19.53 -3.49 -6.57
CA ASP A 788 20.43 -2.84 -5.60
C ASP A 788 20.14 -3.35 -4.18
N GLU A 789 18.86 -3.49 -3.81
CA GLU A 789 18.46 -4.13 -2.56
C GLU A 789 18.86 -5.63 -2.48
N VAL A 790 18.89 -6.38 -3.59
CA VAL A 790 19.46 -7.76 -3.61
C VAL A 790 20.92 -7.72 -3.19
N PHE A 791 21.72 -6.84 -3.80
CA PHE A 791 23.14 -6.74 -3.53
C PHE A 791 23.40 -6.33 -2.08
N ASP A 792 22.72 -5.28 -1.59
CA ASP A 792 22.77 -4.87 -0.18
C ASP A 792 22.43 -6.00 0.79
N LYS A 793 21.38 -6.78 0.47
CA LYS A 793 20.98 -7.91 1.31
C LYS A 793 22.01 -9.04 1.29
N ALA A 794 22.61 -9.32 0.13
CA ALA A 794 23.69 -10.29 0.02
C ALA A 794 24.91 -9.89 0.87
N LEU A 795 25.34 -8.62 0.82
CA LEU A 795 26.43 -8.12 1.66
C LEU A 795 26.13 -8.29 3.15
N ARG A 796 24.90 -7.98 3.59
CA ARG A 796 24.50 -8.18 4.98
C ARG A 796 24.54 -9.66 5.37
N VAL A 797 24.06 -10.56 4.53
CA VAL A 797 24.13 -12.01 4.81
C VAL A 797 25.58 -12.47 4.95
N CYS A 798 26.48 -12.03 4.06
CA CYS A 798 27.91 -12.30 4.18
C CYS A 798 28.48 -11.75 5.50
N ARG A 799 28.09 -10.52 5.86
CA ARG A 799 28.56 -9.85 7.07
C ARG A 799 28.02 -10.49 8.35
N THR A 800 26.82 -11.07 8.36
CA THR A 800 26.33 -11.88 9.49
C THR A 800 27.25 -13.07 9.78
N HIS A 801 27.89 -13.64 8.75
CA HIS A 801 28.84 -14.75 8.90
C HIS A 801 30.29 -14.30 9.04
N ARG A 802 30.59 -13.04 8.72
CA ARG A 802 31.91 -12.41 8.82
C ARG A 802 31.77 -11.02 9.46
N PRO A 803 31.47 -10.94 10.77
CA PRO A 803 31.10 -9.69 11.44
C PRO A 803 32.20 -8.62 11.36
N GLU A 804 33.47 -9.04 11.31
CA GLU A 804 34.64 -8.16 11.22
C GLU A 804 34.88 -7.61 9.80
N ALA A 805 34.18 -8.09 8.77
CA ALA A 805 34.41 -7.68 7.39
C ALA A 805 34.00 -6.21 7.15
N GLN A 806 34.97 -5.38 6.76
CA GLN A 806 34.79 -3.95 6.45
C GLN A 806 34.93 -3.61 4.95
N VAL A 807 35.41 -4.55 4.14
CA VAL A 807 35.79 -4.29 2.74
C VAL A 807 35.13 -5.31 1.82
N VAL A 808 34.66 -4.84 0.67
CA VAL A 808 34.21 -5.69 -0.45
C VAL A 808 35.26 -5.63 -1.55
N LEU A 809 35.82 -6.77 -1.94
CA LEU A 809 36.70 -6.84 -3.10
C LEU A 809 35.82 -6.89 -4.37
N ARG A 810 35.98 -5.92 -5.26
CA ARG A 810 35.23 -5.88 -6.54
C ARG A 810 36.13 -6.23 -7.72
N LEU A 811 35.56 -6.87 -8.73
CA LEU A 811 36.24 -7.13 -10.00
C LEU A 811 35.98 -5.97 -10.98
N SER A 812 37.01 -5.48 -11.66
CA SER A 812 36.87 -4.51 -12.76
C SER A 812 35.91 -5.03 -13.84
N GLY A 813 35.09 -4.15 -14.41
CA GLY A 813 34.03 -4.47 -15.37
C GLY A 813 32.74 -5.00 -14.77
N SER A 814 32.63 -5.14 -13.44
CA SER A 814 31.40 -5.62 -12.79
C SER A 814 30.38 -4.49 -12.62
N TYR A 815 29.09 -4.84 -12.69
CA TYR A 815 28.00 -3.90 -12.44
C TYR A 815 26.91 -4.54 -11.60
N PHE A 816 26.69 -3.99 -10.40
CA PHE A 816 25.72 -4.47 -9.42
C PHE A 816 24.54 -3.51 -9.22
N GLY A 817 24.65 -2.27 -9.73
CA GLY A 817 23.65 -1.21 -9.59
C GLY A 817 24.30 0.15 -9.32
N HIS A 818 23.50 1.20 -9.30
CA HIS A 818 23.96 2.58 -9.14
C HIS A 818 23.08 3.41 -8.18
N VAL A 819 21.94 2.87 -7.75
CA VAL A 819 20.96 3.56 -6.90
C VAL A 819 21.44 3.53 -5.45
N SER A 820 21.68 2.33 -4.91
CA SER A 820 22.22 2.23 -3.54
C SER A 820 23.72 2.53 -3.52
N ALA A 821 24.18 3.13 -2.43
CA ALA A 821 25.58 3.44 -2.19
C ALA A 821 26.45 2.17 -2.25
N ALA A 822 25.97 1.05 -1.72
CA ALA A 822 26.69 -0.22 -1.77
C ALA A 822 26.80 -0.76 -3.19
N ALA A 823 25.69 -0.86 -3.93
CA ALA A 823 25.70 -1.36 -5.30
C ALA A 823 26.54 -0.46 -6.22
N ARG A 824 26.43 0.87 -6.06
CA ARG A 824 27.25 1.84 -6.79
C ARG A 824 28.73 1.70 -6.50
N SER A 825 29.11 1.50 -5.23
CA SER A 825 30.52 1.39 -4.84
C SER A 825 31.16 0.08 -5.26
N ALA A 826 30.37 -1.00 -5.39
CA ALA A 826 30.85 -2.27 -5.91
C ALA A 826 30.89 -2.33 -7.45
N SER A 827 30.16 -1.45 -8.13
CA SER A 827 30.16 -1.37 -9.59
C SER A 827 31.42 -0.68 -10.12
N ASP A 828 31.81 -1.00 -11.34
CA ASP A 828 32.92 -0.34 -12.00
C ASP A 828 32.58 1.15 -12.27
N PRO A 829 33.38 2.11 -11.77
CA PRO A 829 33.14 3.53 -12.00
C PRO A 829 33.12 3.92 -13.48
N GLY A 830 33.81 3.17 -14.36
CA GLY A 830 33.77 3.42 -15.81
C GLY A 830 32.42 3.11 -16.46
N LEU A 831 31.51 2.43 -15.75
CA LEU A 831 30.16 2.12 -16.18
C LEU A 831 29.11 3.09 -15.60
N LEU A 832 29.53 4.03 -14.75
CA LEU A 832 28.67 5.04 -14.12
C LEU A 832 28.81 6.39 -14.85
N THR A 833 27.85 7.29 -14.66
CA THR A 833 27.96 8.64 -15.22
C THR A 833 29.20 9.38 -14.68
N PRO A 834 30.02 10.01 -15.54
CA PRO A 834 31.23 10.72 -15.13
C PRO A 834 30.97 11.74 -14.02
N GLY A 835 31.82 11.74 -12.99
CA GLY A 835 31.71 12.64 -11.84
C GLY A 835 31.01 12.03 -10.63
N LEU A 836 30.29 10.92 -10.79
CA LEU A 836 29.87 10.11 -9.65
C LEU A 836 31.05 9.36 -9.06
N ARG A 837 31.19 9.46 -7.73
CA ARG A 837 32.21 8.73 -6.98
C ARG A 837 31.57 7.57 -6.20
N PRO A 838 32.27 6.43 -6.05
CA PRO A 838 31.92 5.43 -5.05
C PRO A 838 31.74 6.09 -3.69
N PHE A 839 30.74 5.65 -2.93
CA PHE A 839 30.56 6.10 -1.56
C PHE A 839 31.52 5.35 -0.63
N PHE A 840 31.54 4.03 -0.74
CA PHE A 840 32.51 3.19 -0.04
C PHE A 840 33.76 3.03 -0.90
N GLU A 841 34.92 3.36 -0.34
CA GLU A 841 36.24 3.23 -0.99
C GLU A 841 36.69 1.75 -1.00
N TRP A 842 35.99 0.92 -1.77
CA TRP A 842 36.30 -0.50 -1.91
C TRP A 842 37.31 -0.77 -3.05
N PRO A 843 38.35 -1.57 -2.80
CA PRO A 843 39.44 -1.80 -3.74
C PRO A 843 38.99 -2.66 -4.93
N ALA A 844 39.58 -2.36 -6.10
CA ALA A 844 39.31 -3.04 -7.36
C ALA A 844 40.43 -4.01 -7.71
N VAL A 845 40.05 -5.21 -8.12
CA VAL A 845 40.96 -6.22 -8.67
C VAL A 845 40.59 -6.42 -10.14
N PRO A 846 41.54 -6.50 -11.09
CA PRO A 846 41.24 -6.80 -12.49
C PRO A 846 40.44 -8.10 -12.63
N HIS A 847 39.53 -8.17 -13.60
CA HIS A 847 38.80 -9.43 -13.83
C HIS A 847 39.77 -10.52 -14.34
N PRO A 848 39.73 -11.76 -13.82
CA PRO A 848 40.70 -12.80 -14.18
C PRO A 848 40.66 -13.17 -15.67
N ALA A 849 39.53 -12.93 -16.36
CA ALA A 849 39.44 -13.11 -17.82
C ALA A 849 40.11 -11.98 -18.64
N THR A 850 40.56 -10.90 -17.99
CA THR A 850 41.10 -9.69 -18.65
C THR A 850 42.58 -9.43 -18.33
N THR A 851 43.21 -10.28 -17.51
CA THR A 851 44.59 -10.13 -17.05
C THR A 851 45.30 -11.48 -16.95
N THR A 852 46.60 -11.51 -16.68
CA THR A 852 47.32 -12.77 -16.43
C THR A 852 47.09 -13.25 -14.99
N PRO A 853 47.23 -14.56 -14.70
CA PRO A 853 47.11 -15.09 -13.34
C PRO A 853 48.01 -14.38 -12.33
N GLU A 854 49.26 -14.06 -12.69
CA GLU A 854 50.23 -13.40 -11.82
C GLU A 854 49.82 -11.95 -11.51
N ALA A 855 49.29 -11.24 -12.51
CA ALA A 855 48.80 -9.88 -12.33
C ALA A 855 47.49 -9.86 -11.51
N PHE A 856 46.61 -10.84 -11.70
CA PHE A 856 45.42 -11.02 -10.87
C PHE A 856 45.80 -11.31 -9.41
N GLU A 857 46.68 -12.27 -9.18
CA GLU A 857 47.15 -12.66 -7.85
C GLU A 857 47.84 -11.47 -7.15
N GLY A 858 48.74 -10.76 -7.84
CA GLY A 858 49.40 -9.58 -7.30
C GLY A 858 48.42 -8.46 -6.92
N ALA A 859 47.42 -8.19 -7.76
CA ALA A 859 46.39 -7.20 -7.46
C ALA A 859 45.47 -7.64 -6.31
N LEU A 860 45.16 -8.94 -6.22
CA LEU A 860 44.36 -9.50 -5.13
C LEU A 860 45.11 -9.40 -3.79
N CYS A 861 46.40 -9.75 -3.75
CA CYS A 861 47.24 -9.59 -2.57
C CYS A 861 47.30 -8.12 -2.14
N ALA A 862 47.57 -7.20 -3.06
CA ALA A 862 47.62 -5.77 -2.76
C ALA A 862 46.29 -5.17 -2.30
N ALA A 863 45.15 -5.77 -2.65
CA ALA A 863 43.83 -5.35 -2.18
C ALA A 863 43.45 -5.94 -0.81
N VAL A 864 44.14 -7.00 -0.38
CA VAL A 864 43.96 -7.66 0.93
C VAL A 864 44.89 -7.10 1.99
N GLU A 865 46.11 -6.72 1.60
CA GLU A 865 47.07 -5.96 2.42
C GLU A 865 46.57 -4.54 2.72
#